data_AF-A0A9E2S874-F1
#
_entry.id   AF-A0A9E2S874-F1
#
_cell.length_a   1.000
_cell.length_b   1.000
_cell.length_c   1.000
_cell.angle_alpha   90.00
_cell.angle_beta   90.00
_cell.angle_gamma   90.00
#
_symmetry.space_group_name_H-M   'P 1'
#
loop_
_entity.id
_entity.type
_entity.pdbx_description
1 polymer ?
#
loop_
_entity_poly.entity_id
_entity_poly.type
_entity_poly.pdbx_seq_one_letter_code
_entity_poly.pdbx_strand_id
1 'polypeptide(L)'
;MMPYSVEDISLEDLEKAGWISVKAIHVCKNNDINGLKDIISFYRKKGSFKYLRKCGTKIEKELSEICKNSGNQSVDGTIEEIKRRNEVKKLIKQLTKDEIHATNKHIEHLLLGLSVRARNGLQSLFAETPSAIELAEIIYSPTFNFRTVRNIGAKTIVELDNFTDALSHFIMNVRLRDCNNNIVENSQPTITDLDERLTSSVSINDFNPFKKAILNRHIKFLFSNLKVRARNGITQFLGEDFTSKELIDTIYSYYFDFQDIRNIGSKTVSELNNFKADITSFIGTLRFIEDDLLSREYTKLIIKTTFTNLPKNFYEQFETVFDNAGKIKLFKLIYFLIENGQIFNPKEREIFYFQYSDGAAKSIEQIGIEVDLTKERLRQLRIIIEYEVHDYFRFVLTFNPQYFVSYDISADAYFTVIDKNFIKKINVAEHVNFNIKFYSAILGLLMEKSHSVLGANIKNPEKGNYSNTISYKNCYLIEKTLFNSFNFETFTNDISSHLSSRITETYALHFEGYLLQFISPDGKKHFSSIKQICDTILYNEFDLVVSNEGYVIFERNVRKTLPEYTFEILEELGEMTKVEDILKAIREKYADLDINEQSIRSTLQREKNLFIYIGRTSTYGLKKWELEDKFVKGGTIRDIAEEYLAKYDKPQHAYDIVNYVKQFRDTSATNILSNIQAEDKNRFVFFEGGYIGLKNKYYAPSDTVFKRVAGTFFRIEILKKFNDWNYADVVAHYVNLYGYTPVQVISVLENRIQTGEIILNENNTITV
;
A
#
# COMPACT_ATOMS: atom_id res chain seq x y z
N MET A 1 -54.28 42.40 -23.56
CA MET A 1 -54.64 43.69 -24.19
C MET A 1 -55.03 44.65 -23.08
N MET A 2 -54.11 45.54 -22.67
CA MET A 2 -54.42 46.85 -22.08
C MET A 2 -53.28 47.81 -22.47
N PRO A 3 -53.58 49.06 -22.85
CA PRO A 3 -52.65 49.98 -23.49
C PRO A 3 -52.08 50.97 -22.49
N TYR A 4 -50.75 51.11 -22.44
CA TYR A 4 -50.11 52.29 -21.86
C TYR A 4 -49.47 53.08 -23.01
N SER A 5 -50.07 54.22 -23.35
CA SER A 5 -49.46 55.21 -24.23
C SER A 5 -48.32 55.90 -23.49
N VAL A 6 -47.10 55.44 -23.70
CA VAL A 6 -45.89 56.12 -23.23
C VAL A 6 -45.69 57.39 -24.06
N GLU A 7 -45.64 58.57 -23.43
CA GLU A 7 -45.27 59.85 -24.08
C GLU A 7 -43.92 59.71 -24.81
N ASP A 8 -43.85 60.18 -26.05
CA ASP A 8 -42.62 60.13 -26.86
C ASP A 8 -41.61 61.21 -26.41
N ILE A 9 -40.32 60.93 -26.55
CA ILE A 9 -39.26 61.91 -26.21
C ILE A 9 -39.20 62.95 -27.34
N SER A 10 -39.36 64.23 -26.97
CA SER A 10 -39.32 65.36 -27.92
C SER A 10 -37.93 65.57 -28.52
N LEU A 11 -37.86 66.20 -29.69
CA LEU A 11 -36.57 66.56 -30.30
C LEU A 11 -35.77 67.54 -29.44
N GLU A 12 -36.45 68.43 -28.71
CA GLU A 12 -35.85 69.37 -27.78
C GLU A 12 -35.17 68.66 -26.60
N ASP A 13 -35.77 67.58 -26.09
CA ASP A 13 -35.18 66.81 -25.00
C ASP A 13 -33.99 65.97 -25.50
N LEU A 14 -34.02 65.49 -26.74
CA LEU A 14 -32.87 64.80 -27.37
C LEU A 14 -31.68 65.74 -27.58
N GLU A 15 -31.91 67.02 -27.88
CA GLU A 15 -30.83 68.00 -28.03
C GLU A 15 -30.29 68.51 -26.70
N LYS A 16 -31.16 68.78 -25.71
CA LYS A 16 -30.70 69.05 -24.33
C LYS A 16 -29.89 67.89 -23.77
N ALA A 17 -30.23 66.66 -24.18
CA ALA A 17 -29.48 65.48 -23.81
C ALA A 17 -28.16 65.30 -24.61
N GLY A 18 -27.90 66.10 -25.63
CA GLY A 18 -26.71 66.03 -26.48
C GLY A 18 -26.69 64.85 -27.46
N TRP A 19 -27.82 64.18 -27.68
CA TRP A 19 -27.93 63.03 -28.58
C TRP A 19 -28.03 63.45 -30.04
N ILE A 20 -28.66 64.60 -30.28
CA ILE A 20 -28.70 65.26 -31.58
C ILE A 20 -28.29 66.72 -31.45
N SER A 21 -27.74 67.27 -32.50
CA SER A 21 -27.38 68.66 -32.65
C SER A 21 -28.59 69.52 -33.01
N VAL A 22 -28.52 70.82 -32.72
CA VAL A 22 -29.53 71.81 -33.16
C VAL A 22 -29.80 71.73 -34.67
N LYS A 23 -28.75 71.43 -35.47
CA LYS A 23 -28.88 71.24 -36.92
C LYS A 23 -29.66 69.97 -37.27
N ALA A 24 -29.47 68.88 -36.52
CA ALA A 24 -30.23 67.65 -36.68
C ALA A 24 -31.70 67.82 -36.26
N ILE A 25 -32.03 68.60 -35.21
CA ILE A 25 -33.43 68.99 -34.92
C ILE A 25 -34.05 69.65 -36.14
N HIS A 26 -33.35 70.65 -36.71
CA HIS A 26 -33.86 71.40 -37.85
C HIS A 26 -34.08 70.49 -39.07
N VAL A 27 -33.22 69.49 -39.29
CA VAL A 27 -33.42 68.49 -40.35
C VAL A 27 -34.61 67.58 -40.04
N CYS A 28 -34.80 67.14 -38.79
CA CYS A 28 -35.92 66.30 -38.40
C CYS A 28 -37.27 67.03 -38.56
N LYS A 29 -37.38 68.24 -38.00
CA LYS A 29 -38.60 69.07 -38.12
C LYS A 29 -38.97 69.41 -39.56
N ASN A 30 -37.98 69.67 -40.42
CA ASN A 30 -38.21 69.95 -41.85
C ASN A 30 -38.64 68.72 -42.67
N ASN A 31 -38.67 67.53 -42.07
CA ASN A 31 -39.08 66.28 -42.69
C ASN A 31 -40.16 65.56 -41.87
N ASP A 32 -40.94 66.32 -41.07
CA ASP A 32 -42.07 65.83 -40.27
C ASP A 32 -41.72 64.74 -39.24
N ILE A 33 -40.48 64.75 -38.74
CA ILE A 33 -40.02 63.90 -37.65
C ILE A 33 -40.06 64.75 -36.38
N ASN A 34 -40.90 64.39 -35.40
CA ASN A 34 -41.20 65.25 -34.24
C ASN A 34 -40.71 64.67 -32.90
N GLY A 35 -40.24 63.42 -32.88
CA GLY A 35 -39.76 62.76 -31.67
C GLY A 35 -38.91 61.52 -31.94
N LEU A 36 -38.44 60.88 -30.88
CA LEU A 36 -37.58 59.71 -30.98
C LEU A 36 -38.27 58.54 -31.71
N LYS A 37 -39.57 58.31 -31.50
CA LYS A 37 -40.30 57.27 -32.22
C LYS A 37 -40.33 57.52 -33.72
N ASP A 38 -40.47 58.78 -34.14
CA ASP A 38 -40.45 59.16 -35.56
C ASP A 38 -39.09 58.91 -36.19
N ILE A 39 -37.99 59.27 -35.51
CA ILE A 39 -36.61 59.02 -35.96
C ILE A 39 -36.40 57.52 -36.21
N ILE A 40 -36.78 56.68 -35.24
CA ILE A 40 -36.58 55.24 -35.30
C ILE A 40 -37.48 54.60 -36.38
N SER A 41 -38.74 55.03 -36.47
CA SER A 41 -39.67 54.52 -37.48
C SER A 41 -39.18 54.82 -38.90
N PHE A 42 -38.63 56.01 -39.11
CA PHE A 42 -38.05 56.42 -40.38
C PHE A 42 -36.85 55.53 -40.74
N TYR A 43 -35.93 55.31 -39.79
CA TYR A 43 -34.76 54.47 -40.00
C TYR A 43 -35.13 53.02 -40.33
N ARG A 44 -36.10 52.42 -39.63
CA ARG A 44 -36.57 51.05 -39.91
C ARG A 44 -37.16 50.93 -41.31
N LYS A 45 -37.88 51.95 -41.78
CA LYS A 45 -38.54 51.95 -43.10
C LYS A 45 -37.57 52.18 -44.26
N LYS A 46 -36.51 52.97 -44.06
CA LYS A 46 -35.61 53.42 -45.14
C LYS A 46 -34.17 52.94 -45.02
N GLY A 47 -33.78 52.34 -43.89
CA GLY A 47 -32.44 51.84 -43.60
C GLY A 47 -31.35 52.92 -43.42
N SER A 48 -31.67 54.18 -43.71
CA SER A 48 -30.76 55.32 -43.61
C SER A 48 -31.53 56.65 -43.64
N PHE A 49 -30.93 57.70 -43.10
CA PHE A 49 -31.45 59.07 -43.13
C PHE A 49 -31.01 59.87 -44.36
N LYS A 50 -30.23 59.29 -45.29
CA LYS A 50 -29.80 59.95 -46.54
C LYS A 50 -30.97 60.47 -47.41
N TYR A 51 -32.17 59.92 -47.21
CA TYR A 51 -33.38 60.31 -47.94
C TYR A 51 -34.08 61.53 -47.33
N LEU A 52 -33.66 62.03 -46.17
CA LEU A 52 -34.18 63.26 -45.59
C LEU A 52 -33.63 64.48 -46.32
N ARG A 53 -34.52 65.43 -46.62
CA ARG A 53 -34.15 66.69 -47.25
C ARG A 53 -33.18 67.45 -46.35
N LYS A 54 -32.05 67.91 -46.92
CA LYS A 54 -30.95 68.60 -46.22
C LYS A 54 -30.20 67.77 -45.17
N CYS A 55 -30.29 66.44 -45.21
CA CYS A 55 -29.50 65.57 -44.33
C CYS A 55 -28.09 65.29 -44.91
N GLY A 56 -27.10 66.07 -44.46
CA GLY A 56 -25.69 65.83 -44.80
C GLY A 56 -25.11 64.58 -44.11
N THR A 57 -23.95 64.12 -44.57
CA THR A 57 -23.28 62.90 -44.06
C THR A 57 -23.04 62.90 -42.54
N LYS A 58 -22.79 64.07 -41.95
CA LYS A 58 -22.60 64.21 -40.50
C LYS A 58 -23.89 63.97 -39.72
N ILE A 59 -25.01 64.55 -40.18
CA ILE A 59 -26.34 64.40 -39.57
C ILE A 59 -26.88 62.99 -39.79
N GLU A 60 -26.62 62.40 -40.96
CA GLU A 60 -27.02 61.02 -41.23
C GLU A 60 -26.34 60.04 -40.28
N LYS A 61 -25.03 60.22 -40.04
CA LYS A 61 -24.28 59.38 -39.12
C LYS A 61 -24.78 59.55 -37.68
N GLU A 62 -25.01 60.79 -37.28
CA GLU A 62 -25.56 61.18 -35.97
C GLU A 62 -26.92 60.52 -35.69
N LEU A 63 -27.89 60.67 -36.61
CA LEU A 63 -29.22 60.03 -36.47
C LEU A 63 -29.15 58.49 -36.59
N SER A 64 -28.26 57.97 -37.44
CA SER A 64 -28.08 56.52 -37.61
C SER A 64 -27.42 55.88 -36.38
N GLU A 65 -26.54 56.57 -35.66
CA GLU A 65 -25.93 56.06 -34.43
C GLU A 65 -26.96 55.89 -33.31
N ILE A 66 -27.94 56.80 -33.21
CA ILE A 66 -29.09 56.67 -32.30
C ILE A 66 -29.86 55.38 -32.60
N CYS A 67 -30.12 55.11 -33.89
CA CYS A 67 -30.88 53.94 -34.32
C CYS A 67 -30.08 52.63 -34.26
N LYS A 68 -28.75 52.68 -34.48
CA LYS A 68 -27.86 51.52 -34.41
C LYS A 68 -27.57 51.08 -32.97
N ASN A 69 -27.53 52.02 -32.02
CA ASN A 69 -27.49 51.67 -30.59
C ASN A 69 -28.81 51.05 -30.11
N SER A 70 -29.95 51.34 -30.78
CA SER A 70 -31.26 50.72 -30.50
C SER A 70 -31.56 49.47 -31.36
N GLY A 71 -30.55 48.92 -32.03
CA GLY A 71 -30.65 47.67 -32.81
C GLY A 71 -30.72 46.37 -31.99
N ASN A 72 -30.50 46.42 -30.66
CA ASN A 72 -30.48 45.24 -29.78
C ASN A 72 -31.23 45.41 -28.44
N GLN A 73 -31.91 46.54 -28.19
CA GLN A 73 -32.75 46.77 -27.00
C GLN A 73 -34.03 47.50 -27.44
N SER A 74 -35.19 47.14 -26.86
CA SER A 74 -36.46 47.80 -27.21
C SER A 74 -36.40 49.29 -26.85
N VAL A 75 -37.15 50.12 -27.57
CA VAL A 75 -37.28 51.57 -27.29
C VAL A 75 -37.76 51.82 -25.85
N ASP A 76 -38.52 50.87 -25.29
CA ASP A 76 -38.91 50.88 -23.88
C ASP A 76 -37.70 50.77 -22.94
N GLY A 77 -36.70 49.96 -23.26
CA GLY A 77 -35.49 49.79 -22.44
C GLY A 77 -34.60 51.04 -22.37
N THR A 78 -34.47 51.81 -23.46
CA THR A 78 -33.73 53.09 -23.45
C THR A 78 -34.49 54.16 -22.65
N ILE A 79 -35.82 54.18 -22.73
CA ILE A 79 -36.67 55.08 -21.91
C ILE A 79 -36.58 54.70 -20.43
N GLU A 80 -36.55 53.41 -20.11
CA GLU A 80 -36.43 52.88 -18.75
C GLU A 80 -35.04 53.14 -18.15
N GLU A 81 -33.97 53.03 -18.94
CA GLU A 81 -32.61 53.37 -18.51
C GLU A 81 -32.46 54.86 -18.19
N ILE A 82 -33.07 55.74 -19.01
CA ILE A 82 -33.06 57.19 -18.75
C ILE A 82 -33.85 57.54 -17.48
N LYS A 83 -34.99 56.89 -17.24
CA LYS A 83 -35.73 57.02 -15.97
C LYS A 83 -34.89 56.55 -14.78
N ARG A 84 -34.25 55.38 -14.89
CA ARG A 84 -33.41 54.77 -13.85
C ARG A 84 -32.23 55.67 -13.47
N ARG A 85 -31.50 56.21 -14.46
CA ARG A 85 -30.37 57.13 -14.21
C ARG A 85 -30.82 58.43 -13.53
N ASN A 86 -31.96 58.99 -13.94
CA ASN A 86 -32.54 60.16 -13.29
C ASN A 86 -33.01 59.90 -11.85
N GLU A 87 -33.55 58.70 -11.56
CA GLU A 87 -33.91 58.29 -10.20
C GLU A 87 -32.70 58.11 -9.30
N VAL A 88 -31.65 57.42 -9.77
CA VAL A 88 -30.36 57.29 -9.04
C VAL A 88 -29.79 58.67 -8.72
N LYS A 89 -29.80 59.60 -9.69
CA LYS A 89 -29.30 60.98 -9.50
C LYS A 89 -30.11 61.78 -8.48
N LYS A 90 -31.43 61.56 -8.37
CA LYS A 90 -32.28 62.16 -7.32
C LYS A 90 -32.01 61.56 -5.94
N LEU A 91 -31.83 60.23 -5.86
CA LEU A 91 -31.57 59.51 -4.61
C LEU A 91 -30.27 59.95 -3.95
N ILE A 92 -29.22 60.14 -4.74
CA ILE A 92 -27.88 60.52 -4.24
C ILE A 92 -27.90 61.89 -3.55
N LYS A 93 -28.75 62.82 -4.02
CA LYS A 93 -28.94 64.14 -3.38
C LYS A 93 -29.71 64.09 -2.06
N GLN A 94 -30.29 62.94 -1.73
CA GLN A 94 -31.10 62.71 -0.52
C GLN A 94 -30.42 61.77 0.48
N LEU A 95 -29.20 61.30 0.20
CA LEU A 95 -28.44 60.43 1.11
C LEU A 95 -27.94 61.22 2.33
N THR A 96 -27.98 60.59 3.49
CA THR A 96 -27.36 61.06 4.74
C THR A 96 -25.83 61.01 4.65
N LYS A 97 -25.13 61.67 5.58
CA LYS A 97 -23.66 61.68 5.60
C LYS A 97 -23.05 60.28 5.71
N ASP A 98 -23.67 59.39 6.47
CA ASP A 98 -23.20 58.01 6.65
C ASP A 98 -23.46 57.15 5.41
N GLU A 99 -24.58 57.35 4.72
CA GLU A 99 -24.88 56.69 3.45
C GLU A 99 -23.97 57.17 2.31
N ILE A 100 -23.61 58.45 2.30
CA ILE A 100 -22.60 59.00 1.39
C ILE A 100 -21.23 58.35 1.68
N HIS A 101 -20.86 58.20 2.95
CA HIS A 101 -19.62 57.52 3.35
C HIS A 101 -19.61 56.04 2.93
N ALA A 102 -20.72 55.31 3.13
CA ALA A 102 -20.87 53.93 2.68
C ALA A 102 -20.79 53.80 1.15
N THR A 103 -21.39 54.75 0.43
CA THR A 103 -21.36 54.80 -1.04
C THR A 103 -19.94 55.09 -1.54
N ASN A 104 -19.20 55.99 -0.90
CA ASN A 104 -17.79 56.25 -1.20
C ASN A 104 -16.94 54.97 -1.05
N LYS A 105 -17.11 54.24 0.06
CA LYS A 105 -16.41 52.96 0.26
C LYS A 105 -16.78 51.89 -0.77
N HIS A 106 -18.04 51.85 -1.19
CA HIS A 106 -18.45 50.91 -2.23
C HIS A 106 -17.86 51.28 -3.60
N ILE A 107 -17.74 52.58 -3.91
CA ILE A 107 -17.04 53.05 -5.11
C ILE A 107 -15.57 52.64 -5.06
N GLU A 108 -14.87 52.82 -3.95
CA GLU A 108 -13.49 52.35 -3.77
C GLU A 108 -13.37 50.85 -4.05
N HIS A 109 -14.30 50.04 -3.51
CA HIS A 109 -14.36 48.60 -3.76
C HIS A 109 -14.57 48.27 -5.25
N LEU A 110 -15.51 48.92 -5.93
CA LEU A 110 -15.77 48.69 -7.35
C LEU A 110 -14.59 49.14 -8.23
N LEU A 111 -13.87 50.20 -7.84
CA LEU A 111 -12.67 50.68 -8.54
C LEU A 111 -11.50 49.69 -8.47
N LEU A 112 -11.39 48.89 -7.40
CA LEU A 112 -10.41 47.81 -7.29
C LEU A 112 -10.61 46.73 -8.36
N GLY A 113 -11.88 46.45 -8.70
CA GLY A 113 -12.27 45.46 -9.70
C GLY A 113 -12.03 45.89 -11.16
N LEU A 114 -11.73 47.17 -11.39
CA LEU A 114 -11.48 47.72 -12.73
C LEU A 114 -10.04 47.53 -13.20
N SER A 115 -9.89 47.26 -14.50
CA SER A 115 -8.63 47.26 -15.22
C SER A 115 -7.95 48.62 -15.16
N VAL A 116 -6.62 48.62 -15.27
CA VAL A 116 -5.80 49.85 -15.26
C VAL A 116 -6.28 50.85 -16.32
N ARG A 117 -6.74 50.37 -17.49
CA ARG A 117 -7.25 51.24 -18.55
C ARG A 117 -8.62 51.84 -18.20
N ALA A 118 -9.50 51.07 -17.56
CA ALA A 118 -10.79 51.57 -17.07
C ALA A 118 -10.61 52.60 -15.94
N ARG A 119 -9.72 52.30 -14.99
CA ARG A 119 -9.40 53.20 -13.87
C ARG A 119 -8.79 54.52 -14.34
N ASN A 120 -7.81 54.47 -15.25
CA ASN A 120 -7.23 55.68 -15.84
C ASN A 120 -8.26 56.46 -16.68
N GLY A 121 -9.17 55.76 -17.35
CA GLY A 121 -10.29 56.36 -18.08
C GLY A 121 -11.23 57.15 -17.16
N LEU A 122 -11.63 56.56 -16.03
CA LEU A 122 -12.44 57.24 -15.00
C LEU A 122 -11.69 58.40 -14.34
N GLN A 123 -10.42 58.20 -13.97
CA GLN A 123 -9.60 59.26 -13.39
C GLN A 123 -9.43 60.44 -14.34
N SER A 124 -9.46 60.25 -15.66
CA SER A 124 -9.38 61.38 -16.61
C SER A 124 -10.61 62.31 -16.57
N LEU A 125 -11.70 61.91 -15.91
CA LEU A 125 -12.91 62.70 -15.76
C LEU A 125 -12.89 63.61 -14.51
N PHE A 126 -11.93 63.40 -13.60
CA PHE A 126 -11.85 64.09 -12.32
C PHE A 126 -10.41 64.56 -12.06
N ALA A 127 -10.23 65.70 -11.40
CA ALA A 127 -8.90 66.20 -11.07
C ALA A 127 -8.27 65.45 -9.86
N GLU A 128 -9.11 64.92 -8.96
CA GLU A 128 -8.76 64.15 -7.75
C GLU A 128 -9.74 62.96 -7.58
N THR A 129 -9.59 62.14 -6.53
CA THR A 129 -10.51 61.01 -6.26
C THR A 129 -11.93 61.55 -6.04
N PRO A 130 -12.90 61.24 -6.91
CA PRO A 130 -14.22 61.86 -6.84
C PRO A 130 -15.04 61.30 -5.67
N SER A 131 -15.76 62.18 -4.98
CA SER A 131 -16.81 61.77 -4.05
C SER A 131 -17.97 61.08 -4.78
N ALA A 132 -18.76 60.29 -4.07
CA ALA A 132 -19.95 59.60 -4.60
C ALA A 132 -20.92 60.56 -5.28
N ILE A 133 -21.01 61.79 -4.77
CA ILE A 133 -21.84 62.84 -5.35
C ILE A 133 -21.25 63.30 -6.69
N GLU A 134 -19.96 63.65 -6.73
CA GLU A 134 -19.29 64.12 -7.96
C GLU A 134 -19.25 63.05 -9.06
N LEU A 135 -18.95 61.80 -8.68
CA LEU A 135 -18.90 60.67 -9.60
C LEU A 135 -20.28 60.40 -10.22
N ALA A 136 -21.32 60.47 -9.39
CA ALA A 136 -22.69 60.27 -9.82
C ALA A 136 -23.25 61.41 -10.68
N GLU A 137 -22.89 62.66 -10.39
CA GLU A 137 -23.37 63.81 -11.16
C GLU A 137 -22.94 63.75 -12.62
N ILE A 138 -21.74 63.21 -12.87
CA ILE A 138 -21.15 63.00 -14.19
C ILE A 138 -21.68 61.71 -14.83
N ILE A 139 -21.49 60.55 -14.18
CA ILE A 139 -21.75 59.25 -14.82
C ILE A 139 -23.24 58.97 -15.02
N TYR A 140 -24.11 59.43 -14.11
CA TYR A 140 -25.56 59.34 -14.26
C TYR A 140 -26.18 60.55 -14.94
N SER A 141 -25.38 61.43 -15.54
CA SER A 141 -25.92 62.47 -16.43
C SER A 141 -26.60 61.80 -17.63
N PRO A 142 -27.81 62.24 -18.05
CA PRO A 142 -28.50 61.72 -19.24
C PRO A 142 -27.70 61.86 -20.54
N THR A 143 -26.65 62.70 -20.52
CA THR A 143 -25.82 63.08 -21.65
C THR A 143 -24.46 62.37 -21.66
N PHE A 144 -24.13 61.62 -20.61
CA PHE A 144 -22.79 61.05 -20.43
C PHE A 144 -22.67 59.63 -21.03
N ASN A 145 -21.58 59.40 -21.77
CA ASN A 145 -21.27 58.10 -22.37
C ASN A 145 -19.76 57.84 -22.33
N PHE A 146 -19.33 56.68 -21.83
CA PHE A 146 -17.91 56.33 -21.76
C PHE A 146 -17.21 56.28 -23.12
N ARG A 147 -17.95 56.14 -24.23
CA ARG A 147 -17.42 56.23 -25.61
C ARG A 147 -16.87 57.60 -25.97
N THR A 148 -17.30 58.67 -25.30
CA THR A 148 -16.81 60.03 -25.57
C THR A 148 -15.52 60.36 -24.81
N VAL A 149 -15.05 59.46 -23.94
CA VAL A 149 -13.84 59.66 -23.13
C VAL A 149 -12.60 59.23 -23.92
N ARG A 150 -11.61 60.12 -23.98
CA ARG A 150 -10.39 59.91 -24.79
C ARG A 150 -9.61 58.71 -24.25
N ASN A 151 -9.06 57.89 -25.17
CA ASN A 151 -8.23 56.72 -24.86
C ASN A 151 -8.93 55.53 -24.16
N ILE A 152 -10.26 55.47 -24.19
CA ILE A 152 -11.04 54.30 -23.75
C ILE A 152 -11.44 53.44 -24.96
N GLY A 153 -11.16 52.13 -24.90
CA GLY A 153 -11.50 51.18 -25.97
C GLY A 153 -12.75 50.34 -25.65
N ALA A 154 -13.33 49.66 -26.65
CA ALA A 154 -14.61 48.96 -26.53
C ALA A 154 -14.73 47.95 -25.36
N LYS A 155 -13.66 47.20 -25.04
CA LYS A 155 -13.65 46.28 -23.88
C LYS A 155 -13.70 47.03 -22.53
N THR A 156 -13.03 48.17 -22.47
CA THR A 156 -13.01 49.04 -21.29
C THR A 156 -14.36 49.73 -21.08
N ILE A 157 -15.11 49.99 -22.16
CA ILE A 157 -16.46 50.56 -22.08
C ILE A 157 -17.42 49.57 -21.39
N VAL A 158 -17.45 48.31 -21.82
CA VAL A 158 -18.29 47.26 -21.19
C VAL A 158 -17.97 47.10 -19.70
N GLU A 159 -16.69 47.18 -19.36
CA GLU A 159 -16.22 47.11 -17.98
C GLU A 159 -16.70 48.30 -17.13
N LEU A 160 -16.72 49.51 -17.71
CA LEU A 160 -17.22 50.73 -17.05
C LEU A 160 -18.75 50.79 -16.99
N ASP A 161 -19.44 50.20 -17.95
CA ASP A 161 -20.91 50.05 -17.93
C ASP A 161 -21.31 49.10 -16.79
N ASN A 162 -20.65 47.93 -16.65
CA ASN A 162 -20.88 47.01 -15.53
C ASN A 162 -20.59 47.65 -14.16
N PHE A 163 -19.55 48.47 -14.06
CA PHE A 163 -19.24 49.26 -12.86
C PHE A 163 -20.40 50.21 -12.51
N THR A 164 -20.96 50.88 -13.51
CA THR A 164 -22.07 51.83 -13.35
C THR A 164 -23.36 51.12 -12.92
N ASP A 165 -23.61 49.92 -13.45
CA ASP A 165 -24.76 49.09 -13.06
C ASP A 165 -24.64 48.58 -11.63
N ALA A 166 -23.46 48.08 -11.23
CA ALA A 166 -23.21 47.62 -9.86
C ALA A 166 -23.39 48.75 -8.84
N LEU A 167 -22.87 49.94 -9.16
CA LEU A 167 -23.04 51.14 -8.34
C LEU A 167 -24.51 51.57 -8.26
N SER A 168 -25.25 51.50 -9.36
CA SER A 168 -26.70 51.81 -9.39
C SER A 168 -27.48 50.88 -8.47
N HIS A 169 -27.18 49.58 -8.53
CA HIS A 169 -27.81 48.57 -7.68
C HIS A 169 -27.52 48.81 -6.20
N PHE A 170 -26.29 49.17 -5.85
CA PHE A 170 -25.94 49.49 -4.47
C PHE A 170 -26.70 50.72 -3.97
N ILE A 171 -26.70 51.82 -4.72
CA ILE A 171 -27.36 53.07 -4.33
C ILE A 171 -28.88 52.89 -4.18
N MET A 172 -29.49 52.10 -5.05
CA MET A 172 -30.91 51.73 -4.94
C MET A 172 -31.21 50.86 -3.70
N ASN A 173 -30.25 50.03 -3.28
CA ASN A 173 -30.41 49.13 -2.13
C ASN A 173 -30.08 49.79 -0.78
N VAL A 174 -29.21 50.80 -0.74
CA VAL A 174 -28.82 51.51 0.49
C VAL A 174 -30.05 52.16 1.15
N ARG A 175 -30.99 52.70 0.37
CA ARG A 175 -32.20 53.33 0.91
C ARG A 175 -33.29 52.36 1.38
N LEU A 176 -33.25 51.09 0.98
CA LEU A 176 -34.27 50.09 1.37
C LEU A 176 -34.13 49.63 2.84
N ARG A 177 -33.17 50.18 3.60
CA ARG A 177 -32.95 49.87 5.02
C ARG A 177 -33.64 50.82 6.01
N ASP A 178 -34.32 51.87 5.54
CA ASP A 178 -35.00 52.87 6.38
C ASP A 178 -36.48 52.56 6.70
N CYS A 179 -36.80 51.31 7.06
CA CYS A 179 -38.09 51.01 7.70
C CYS A 179 -37.97 50.42 9.10
N ASN A 180 -36.77 50.14 9.63
CA ASN A 180 -36.62 49.63 10.99
C ASN A 180 -35.34 50.18 11.66
N ASN A 181 -35.42 51.40 12.18
CA ASN A 181 -35.24 51.69 13.62
C ASN A 181 -34.77 53.14 13.85
N ASN A 182 -35.56 53.82 14.65
CA ASN A 182 -35.39 55.18 15.13
C ASN A 182 -34.56 55.21 16.44
N ILE A 183 -33.64 56.19 16.53
CA ILE A 183 -33.14 56.93 17.73
C ILE A 183 -32.17 56.11 18.65
N VAL A 184 -30.98 56.58 19.09
CA VAL A 184 -30.63 57.76 19.94
C VAL A 184 -29.19 58.26 19.67
N GLU A 185 -29.02 59.57 19.91
CA GLU A 185 -27.87 60.46 19.74
C GLU A 185 -26.63 60.27 20.67
N ASN A 186 -25.50 60.77 20.15
CA ASN A 186 -24.40 61.54 20.77
C ASN A 186 -23.52 60.96 21.91
N SER A 187 -22.26 60.69 21.57
CA SER A 187 -21.08 61.23 22.26
C SER A 187 -19.81 61.03 21.41
N GLN A 188 -19.04 62.11 21.20
CA GLN A 188 -17.77 62.11 20.44
C GLN A 188 -16.66 61.41 21.24
N PRO A 189 -15.91 60.45 20.66
CA PRO A 189 -14.65 59.99 21.23
C PRO A 189 -13.47 60.78 20.66
N THR A 190 -12.57 61.14 21.57
CA THR A 190 -11.28 61.81 21.35
C THR A 190 -10.32 60.96 20.52
N ILE A 191 -9.36 61.63 19.87
CA ILE A 191 -8.42 61.10 18.85
C ILE A 191 -7.57 59.89 19.31
N THR A 192 -7.47 59.60 20.61
CA THR A 192 -6.76 58.42 21.14
C THR A 192 -7.53 57.10 21.01
N ASP A 193 -8.86 57.12 20.83
CA ASP A 193 -9.70 55.91 20.68
C ASP A 193 -9.72 55.35 19.24
N LEU A 194 -9.29 56.16 18.25
CA LEU A 194 -9.17 55.74 16.86
C LEU A 194 -7.90 54.90 16.61
N ASP A 195 -6.84 55.14 17.39
CA ASP A 195 -5.52 54.53 17.21
C ASP A 195 -5.54 53.02 17.56
N GLU A 196 -6.30 52.62 18.59
CA GLU A 196 -6.54 51.22 18.93
C GLU A 196 -7.54 50.55 17.96
N ARG A 197 -8.51 51.28 17.40
CA ARG A 197 -9.54 50.71 16.52
C ARG A 197 -9.05 50.38 15.10
N LEU A 198 -8.06 51.11 14.59
CA LEU A 198 -7.47 50.84 13.27
C LEU A 198 -6.43 49.71 13.30
N THR A 199 -5.57 49.65 14.33
CA THR A 199 -4.65 48.51 14.54
C THR A 199 -5.37 47.23 14.99
N SER A 200 -6.49 47.32 15.70
CA SER A 200 -7.31 46.14 16.05
C SER A 200 -8.05 45.53 14.87
N SER A 201 -8.26 46.27 13.76
CA SER A 201 -9.01 45.75 12.61
C SER A 201 -8.27 44.68 11.77
N VAL A 202 -6.93 44.62 11.84
CA VAL A 202 -6.08 43.63 11.13
C VAL A 202 -5.27 42.75 12.11
N SER A 203 -5.46 42.90 13.43
CA SER A 203 -4.75 42.10 14.42
C SER A 203 -4.99 40.61 14.20
N ILE A 204 -3.93 39.79 14.07
CA ILE A 204 -4.05 38.33 13.90
C ILE A 204 -3.78 37.58 15.22
N ASN A 205 -3.76 38.30 16.34
CA ASN A 205 -3.38 37.73 17.64
C ASN A 205 -4.43 36.73 18.15
N ASP A 206 -5.71 37.03 17.88
CA ASP A 206 -6.90 36.23 18.17
C ASP A 206 -7.01 34.96 17.31
N PHE A 207 -6.23 34.85 16.22
CA PHE A 207 -6.24 33.64 15.41
C PHE A 207 -5.66 32.45 16.20
N ASN A 208 -6.40 31.34 16.18
CA ASN A 208 -5.87 30.06 16.65
C ASN A 208 -4.63 29.66 15.81
N PRO A 209 -3.79 28.73 16.30
CA PRO A 209 -2.60 28.28 15.57
C PRO A 209 -2.89 27.82 14.13
N PHE A 210 -4.09 27.32 13.85
CA PHE A 210 -4.51 26.85 12.54
C PHE A 210 -4.79 27.98 11.55
N LYS A 211 -5.56 28.99 11.95
CA LYS A 211 -5.80 30.21 11.15
C LYS A 211 -4.48 30.92 10.84
N LYS A 212 -3.55 30.96 11.80
CA LYS A 212 -2.17 31.47 11.59
C LYS A 212 -1.40 30.66 10.55
N ALA A 213 -1.43 29.32 10.62
CA ALA A 213 -0.76 28.46 9.65
C ALA A 213 -1.31 28.63 8.21
N ILE A 214 -2.64 28.74 8.08
CA ILE A 214 -3.32 28.95 6.79
C ILE A 214 -2.95 30.33 6.21
N LEU A 215 -3.00 31.38 7.04
CA LEU A 215 -2.60 32.72 6.65
C LEU A 215 -1.15 32.79 6.19
N ASN A 216 -0.22 32.16 6.94
CA ASN A 216 1.19 32.11 6.58
C ASN A 216 1.40 31.47 5.21
N ARG A 217 0.68 30.38 4.92
CA ARG A 217 0.78 29.71 3.61
C ARG A 217 0.20 30.58 2.50
N HIS A 218 -0.89 31.30 2.75
CA HIS A 218 -1.50 32.19 1.77
C HIS A 218 -0.59 33.37 1.44
N ILE A 219 0.04 33.95 2.46
CA ILE A 219 1.04 35.01 2.30
C ILE A 219 2.21 34.52 1.46
N LYS A 220 2.75 33.33 1.74
CA LYS A 220 3.82 32.73 0.91
C LYS A 220 3.39 32.55 -0.54
N PHE A 221 2.15 32.10 -0.77
CA PHE A 221 1.58 31.98 -2.12
C PHE A 221 1.52 33.35 -2.82
N LEU A 222 0.90 34.34 -2.20
CA LEU A 222 0.80 35.69 -2.76
C LEU A 222 2.20 36.29 -3.04
N PHE A 223 3.15 36.10 -2.12
CA PHE A 223 4.51 36.56 -2.25
C PHE A 223 5.24 35.90 -3.43
N SER A 224 5.02 34.60 -3.64
CA SER A 224 5.57 33.86 -4.79
C SER A 224 5.03 34.34 -6.14
N ASN A 225 3.85 34.96 -6.17
CA ASN A 225 3.23 35.53 -7.36
C ASN A 225 3.63 36.98 -7.65
N LEU A 226 4.33 37.64 -6.72
CA LEU A 226 4.90 38.96 -6.95
C LEU A 226 5.97 38.91 -8.05
N LYS A 227 6.00 39.94 -8.89
CA LYS A 227 7.08 40.16 -9.86
C LYS A 227 8.41 40.34 -9.15
N VAL A 228 9.49 39.99 -9.84
CA VAL A 228 10.87 40.01 -9.32
C VAL A 228 11.23 41.30 -8.58
N ARG A 229 10.86 42.47 -9.12
CA ARG A 229 11.15 43.76 -8.49
C ARG A 229 10.38 43.99 -7.18
N ALA A 230 9.12 43.56 -7.10
CA ALA A 230 8.32 43.63 -5.88
C ALA A 230 8.87 42.69 -4.80
N ARG A 231 9.21 41.45 -5.20
CA ARG A 231 9.80 40.44 -4.33
C ARG A 231 11.13 40.91 -3.73
N ASN A 232 12.05 41.36 -4.58
CA ASN A 232 13.35 41.88 -4.15
C ASN A 232 13.20 43.11 -3.24
N GLY A 233 12.21 43.97 -3.51
CA GLY A 233 11.90 45.12 -2.66
C GLY A 233 11.52 44.73 -1.23
N ILE A 234 10.59 43.78 -1.07
CA ILE A 234 10.22 43.26 0.25
C ILE A 234 11.40 42.56 0.92
N THR A 235 12.09 41.66 0.21
CA THR A 235 13.23 40.89 0.75
C THR A 235 14.38 41.80 1.20
N GLN A 236 14.68 42.85 0.43
CA GLN A 236 15.69 43.83 0.83
C GLN A 236 15.29 44.62 2.08
N PHE A 237 13.99 44.86 2.26
CA PHE A 237 13.47 45.65 3.37
C PHE A 237 13.33 44.85 4.68
N LEU A 238 12.82 43.61 4.60
CA LEU A 238 12.55 42.75 5.77
C LEU A 238 13.63 41.69 6.05
N GLY A 239 14.58 41.49 5.13
CA GLY A 239 15.53 40.39 5.16
C GLY A 239 15.05 39.16 4.37
N GLU A 240 15.94 38.20 4.15
CA GLU A 240 15.62 36.98 3.36
C GLU A 240 14.70 35.99 4.10
N ASP A 241 14.74 35.98 5.44
CA ASP A 241 14.06 34.99 6.28
C ASP A 241 12.91 35.56 7.13
N PHE A 242 12.23 36.61 6.64
CA PHE A 242 11.14 37.22 7.39
C PHE A 242 9.95 36.27 7.62
N THR A 243 9.32 36.38 8.78
CA THR A 243 8.10 35.64 9.10
C THR A 243 6.86 36.37 8.58
N SER A 244 5.78 35.61 8.31
CA SER A 244 4.50 36.20 7.90
C SER A 244 3.93 37.16 8.95
N LYS A 245 4.25 36.95 10.24
CA LYS A 245 3.88 37.88 11.32
C LYS A 245 4.64 39.19 11.19
N GLU A 246 5.97 39.14 11.04
CA GLU A 246 6.80 40.33 10.83
C GLU A 246 6.36 41.12 9.60
N LEU A 247 6.02 40.44 8.50
CA LEU A 247 5.46 41.09 7.32
C LEU A 247 4.17 41.84 7.64
N ILE A 248 3.20 41.20 8.30
CA ILE A 248 1.92 41.83 8.66
C ILE A 248 2.15 43.01 9.59
N ASP A 249 2.87 42.80 10.69
CA ASP A 249 3.16 43.84 11.69
C ASP A 249 3.82 45.06 11.02
N THR A 250 4.68 44.83 10.03
CA THR A 250 5.36 45.89 9.29
C THR A 250 4.45 46.60 8.30
N ILE A 251 3.79 45.88 7.38
CA ILE A 251 3.03 46.51 6.27
C ILE A 251 1.74 47.18 6.74
N TYR A 252 1.23 46.82 7.91
CA TYR A 252 0.06 47.45 8.54
C TYR A 252 0.43 48.45 9.65
N SER A 253 1.73 48.73 9.86
CA SER A 253 2.14 49.80 10.76
C SER A 253 1.74 51.17 10.22
N TYR A 254 1.40 52.10 11.12
CA TYR A 254 0.82 53.41 10.78
C TYR A 254 1.73 54.26 9.86
N TYR A 255 3.05 54.13 10.01
CA TYR A 255 4.03 54.95 9.30
C TYR A 255 4.58 54.29 8.02
N PHE A 256 4.08 53.11 7.64
CA PHE A 256 4.64 52.37 6.52
C PHE A 256 3.90 52.63 5.21
N ASP A 257 4.63 53.17 4.22
CA ASP A 257 4.24 53.17 2.82
C ASP A 257 5.25 52.33 2.00
N PHE A 258 4.74 51.50 1.08
CA PHE A 258 5.62 50.79 0.15
C PHE A 258 6.46 51.75 -0.71
N GLN A 259 6.02 53.01 -0.91
CA GLN A 259 6.81 54.04 -1.60
C GLN A 259 8.18 54.29 -0.94
N ASP A 260 8.31 54.04 0.36
CA ASP A 260 9.54 54.28 1.12
C ASP A 260 10.60 53.18 0.89
N ILE A 261 10.23 52.07 0.25
CA ILE A 261 11.18 51.01 -0.10
C ILE A 261 12.12 51.50 -1.20
N ARG A 262 13.42 51.44 -0.93
CA ARG A 262 14.45 51.87 -1.88
C ARG A 262 14.40 51.04 -3.17
N ASN A 263 14.60 51.70 -4.32
CA ASN A 263 14.71 51.09 -5.65
C ASN A 263 13.44 50.40 -6.19
N ILE A 264 12.25 50.71 -5.68
CA ILE A 264 10.99 50.30 -6.29
C ILE A 264 10.25 51.49 -6.93
N GLY A 265 9.63 51.26 -8.09
CA GLY A 265 8.89 52.29 -8.82
C GLY A 265 7.38 52.24 -8.56
N SER A 266 6.63 53.26 -8.98
CA SER A 266 5.17 53.39 -8.75
C SER A 266 4.34 52.17 -9.18
N LYS A 267 4.71 51.50 -10.28
CA LYS A 267 4.07 50.23 -10.72
C LYS A 267 4.28 49.08 -9.73
N THR A 268 5.46 49.01 -9.12
CA THR A 268 5.81 48.01 -8.10
C THR A 268 5.11 48.34 -6.78
N VAL A 269 5.00 49.62 -6.42
CA VAL A 269 4.19 50.06 -5.26
C VAL A 269 2.72 49.68 -5.44
N SER A 270 2.13 49.92 -6.61
CA SER A 270 0.74 49.51 -6.89
C SER A 270 0.55 48.00 -6.79
N GLU A 271 1.53 47.20 -7.23
CA GLU A 271 1.51 45.75 -7.09
C GLU A 271 1.58 45.31 -5.61
N LEU A 272 2.44 45.94 -4.82
CA LEU A 272 2.57 45.68 -3.38
C LEU A 272 1.33 46.10 -2.58
N ASN A 273 0.67 47.19 -2.98
CA ASN A 273 -0.62 47.58 -2.41
C ASN A 273 -1.74 46.58 -2.71
N ASN A 274 -1.77 46.01 -3.92
CA ASN A 274 -2.70 44.92 -4.24
C ASN A 274 -2.39 43.68 -3.39
N PHE A 275 -1.11 43.32 -3.24
CA PHE A 275 -0.68 42.23 -2.36
C PHE A 275 -1.12 42.44 -0.90
N LYS A 276 -0.98 43.66 -0.37
CA LYS A 276 -1.50 44.03 0.96
C LYS A 276 -3.03 43.89 1.02
N ALA A 277 -3.76 44.36 0.01
CA ALA A 277 -5.22 44.24 -0.05
C ALA A 277 -5.69 42.77 -0.09
N ASP A 278 -5.00 41.91 -0.85
CA ASP A 278 -5.29 40.48 -0.91
C ASP A 278 -5.09 39.80 0.47
N ILE A 279 -4.01 40.15 1.18
CA ILE A 279 -3.80 39.70 2.57
C ILE A 279 -4.94 40.19 3.47
N THR A 280 -5.34 41.47 3.37
CA THR A 280 -6.45 42.02 4.17
C THR A 280 -7.73 41.25 3.94
N SER A 281 -8.07 40.99 2.66
CA SER A 281 -9.28 40.24 2.28
C SER A 281 -9.25 38.81 2.84
N PHE A 282 -8.09 38.15 2.79
CA PHE A 282 -7.95 36.79 3.32
C PHE A 282 -8.03 36.74 4.86
N ILE A 283 -7.43 37.71 5.57
CA ILE A 283 -7.58 37.85 7.02
C ILE A 283 -9.07 38.04 7.37
N GLY A 284 -9.77 38.90 6.63
CA GLY A 284 -11.22 39.08 6.79
C GLY A 284 -11.99 37.77 6.61
N THR A 285 -11.64 36.97 5.61
CA THR A 285 -12.25 35.65 5.38
C THR A 285 -11.98 34.69 6.55
N LEU A 286 -10.73 34.61 7.02
CA LEU A 286 -10.34 33.74 8.13
C LEU A 286 -10.99 34.12 9.47
N ARG A 287 -11.36 35.39 9.67
CA ARG A 287 -12.08 35.82 10.88
C ARG A 287 -13.44 35.16 11.01
N PHE A 288 -14.19 35.08 9.92
CA PHE A 288 -15.59 34.65 9.94
C PHE A 288 -15.81 33.19 9.52
N ILE A 289 -14.79 32.52 8.98
CA ILE A 289 -14.88 31.08 8.68
C ILE A 289 -14.85 30.24 9.96
N GLU A 290 -15.72 29.24 10.01
CA GLU A 290 -15.78 28.24 11.07
C GLU A 290 -14.56 27.30 11.01
N ASP A 291 -14.13 26.82 12.18
CA ASP A 291 -12.86 26.06 12.32
C ASP A 291 -12.89 24.70 11.60
N ASP A 292 -14.07 24.11 11.44
CA ASP A 292 -14.32 22.85 10.71
C ASP A 292 -14.27 23.03 9.18
N LEU A 293 -14.48 24.26 8.68
CA LEU A 293 -14.36 24.59 7.26
C LEU A 293 -12.94 25.04 6.86
N LEU A 294 -12.06 25.32 7.83
CA LEU A 294 -10.67 25.75 7.60
C LEU A 294 -9.84 24.73 6.81
N SER A 295 -10.06 23.43 7.05
CA SER A 295 -9.41 22.34 6.31
C SER A 295 -9.71 22.41 4.82
N ARG A 296 -10.89 22.89 4.41
CA ARG A 296 -11.27 23.05 3.00
C ARG A 296 -10.42 24.11 2.32
N GLU A 297 -10.38 25.31 2.90
CA GLU A 297 -9.59 26.42 2.36
C GLU A 297 -8.08 26.15 2.42
N TYR A 298 -7.61 25.50 3.49
CA TYR A 298 -6.24 25.02 3.58
C TYR A 298 -5.90 24.06 2.43
N THR A 299 -6.75 23.07 2.18
CA THR A 299 -6.53 22.07 1.12
C THR A 299 -6.55 22.72 -0.26
N LYS A 300 -7.53 23.59 -0.55
CA LYS A 300 -7.60 24.35 -1.82
C LYS A 300 -6.31 25.13 -2.05
N LEU A 301 -5.80 25.79 -1.02
CA LEU A 301 -4.56 26.57 -1.11
C LEU A 301 -3.34 25.67 -1.37
N ILE A 302 -3.23 24.54 -0.68
CA ILE A 302 -2.16 23.55 -0.94
C ILE A 302 -2.18 23.15 -2.40
N ILE A 303 -3.32 22.68 -2.90
CA ILE A 303 -3.46 22.21 -4.27
C ILE A 303 -3.12 23.31 -5.28
N LYS A 304 -3.62 24.54 -5.06
CA LYS A 304 -3.30 25.70 -5.91
C LYS A 304 -1.81 26.06 -5.91
N THR A 305 -1.11 25.85 -4.80
CA THR A 305 0.34 26.12 -4.70
C THR A 305 1.20 24.98 -5.25
N THR A 306 0.69 23.75 -5.23
CA THR A 306 1.45 22.55 -5.60
C THR A 306 1.28 22.19 -7.07
N PHE A 307 0.08 22.35 -7.63
CA PHE A 307 -0.24 21.94 -8.99
C PHE A 307 -0.49 23.16 -9.88
N THR A 308 0.14 23.16 -11.06
CA THR A 308 -0.04 24.22 -12.07
C THR A 308 -1.08 23.76 -13.10
N ASN A 309 -1.86 24.70 -13.67
CA ASN A 309 -2.88 24.43 -14.70
C ASN A 309 -4.13 23.66 -14.22
N LEU A 310 -4.69 24.04 -13.07
CA LEU A 310 -5.98 23.52 -12.61
C LEU A 310 -7.12 23.88 -13.60
N PRO A 311 -8.03 22.94 -13.94
CA PRO A 311 -9.22 23.20 -14.76
C PRO A 311 -10.11 24.33 -14.22
N LYS A 312 -10.81 25.06 -15.10
CA LYS A 312 -11.72 26.16 -14.70
C LYS A 312 -12.81 25.72 -13.70
N ASN A 313 -13.25 24.47 -13.80
CA ASN A 313 -14.30 23.89 -12.95
C ASN A 313 -13.74 22.93 -11.88
N PHE A 314 -12.43 22.94 -11.64
CA PHE A 314 -11.76 22.02 -10.71
C PHE A 314 -12.41 22.02 -9.32
N TYR A 315 -12.88 23.18 -8.85
CA TYR A 315 -13.47 23.32 -7.53
C TYR A 315 -14.95 22.91 -7.44
N GLU A 316 -15.66 22.72 -8.57
CA GLU A 316 -17.08 22.33 -8.54
C GLU A 316 -17.28 20.92 -7.95
N GLN A 317 -16.32 20.01 -8.19
CA GLN A 317 -16.35 18.63 -7.70
C GLN A 317 -15.43 18.41 -6.47
N PHE A 318 -14.67 19.43 -6.08
CA PHE A 318 -13.67 19.35 -5.03
C PHE A 318 -14.27 19.13 -3.64
N GLU A 319 -15.54 19.52 -3.45
CA GLU A 319 -16.24 19.32 -2.17
C GLU A 319 -16.42 17.83 -1.82
N THR A 320 -16.38 16.92 -2.79
CA THR A 320 -16.46 15.46 -2.56
C THR A 320 -15.25 14.88 -1.82
N VAL A 321 -14.14 15.62 -1.79
CA VAL A 321 -12.90 15.27 -1.09
C VAL A 321 -13.03 15.45 0.42
N PHE A 322 -14.06 16.16 0.89
CA PHE A 322 -14.28 16.36 2.31
C PHE A 322 -15.38 15.43 2.84
N ASP A 323 -15.31 15.12 4.12
CA ASP A 323 -16.44 14.56 4.85
C ASP A 323 -17.39 15.67 5.35
N ASN A 324 -18.44 15.26 6.06
CA ASN A 324 -19.44 16.20 6.57
C ASN A 324 -18.89 17.12 7.66
N ALA A 325 -17.79 16.75 8.32
CA ALA A 325 -17.07 17.56 9.31
C ALA A 325 -15.95 18.41 8.69
N GLY A 326 -15.84 18.43 7.35
CA GLY A 326 -14.80 19.16 6.63
C GLY A 326 -13.43 18.48 6.64
N LYS A 327 -13.26 17.29 7.22
CA LYS A 327 -11.99 16.55 7.18
C LYS A 327 -11.70 16.05 5.77
N ILE A 328 -10.42 15.96 5.44
CA ILE A 328 -9.91 15.56 4.14
C ILE A 328 -9.94 14.03 4.04
N LYS A 329 -10.70 13.51 3.07
CA LYS A 329 -10.63 12.12 2.60
C LYS A 329 -9.39 12.00 1.70
N LEU A 330 -8.28 11.58 2.28
CA LEU A 330 -6.96 11.64 1.64
C LEU A 330 -6.89 10.84 0.33
N PHE A 331 -7.43 9.63 0.33
CA PHE A 331 -7.40 8.77 -0.86
C PHE A 331 -8.37 9.27 -1.93
N LYS A 332 -9.47 9.92 -1.56
CA LYS A 332 -10.38 10.62 -2.47
C LYS A 332 -9.72 11.84 -3.08
N LEU A 333 -8.94 12.60 -2.30
CA LEU A 333 -8.12 13.71 -2.82
C LEU A 333 -7.13 13.19 -3.86
N ILE A 334 -6.38 12.14 -3.53
CA ILE A 334 -5.43 11.52 -4.44
C ILE A 334 -6.12 11.06 -5.72
N TYR A 335 -7.22 10.30 -5.58
CA TYR A 335 -8.03 9.83 -6.71
C TYR A 335 -8.50 11.00 -7.57
N PHE A 336 -9.03 12.07 -6.96
CA PHE A 336 -9.49 13.26 -7.66
C PHE A 336 -8.38 13.93 -8.47
N LEU A 337 -7.17 14.03 -7.91
CA LEU A 337 -6.01 14.62 -8.60
C LEU A 337 -5.53 13.76 -9.77
N ILE A 338 -5.55 12.42 -9.62
CA ILE A 338 -5.21 11.49 -10.69
C ILE A 338 -6.21 11.60 -11.85
N GLU A 339 -7.51 11.60 -11.55
CA GLU A 339 -8.57 11.69 -12.56
C GLU A 339 -8.53 13.02 -13.34
N ASN A 340 -8.13 14.10 -12.69
CA ASN A 340 -7.96 15.41 -13.30
C ASN A 340 -6.57 15.61 -13.97
N GLY A 341 -5.78 14.54 -14.10
CA GLY A 341 -4.49 14.57 -14.82
C GLY A 341 -3.41 15.41 -14.14
N GLN A 342 -3.52 15.65 -12.83
CA GLN A 342 -2.58 16.48 -12.08
C GLN A 342 -1.34 15.71 -11.61
N ILE A 343 -1.44 14.39 -11.48
CA ILE A 343 -0.36 13.51 -11.03
C ILE A 343 0.22 12.70 -12.20
N PHE A 344 -0.66 12.11 -13.02
CA PHE A 344 -0.27 11.23 -14.12
C PHE A 344 -0.88 11.70 -15.44
N ASN A 345 -0.14 11.49 -16.53
CA ASN A 345 -0.74 11.57 -17.86
C ASN A 345 -1.68 10.38 -18.11
N PRO A 346 -2.53 10.40 -19.17
CA PRO A 346 -3.51 9.33 -19.40
C PRO A 346 -2.91 7.92 -19.46
N LYS A 347 -1.72 7.73 -20.05
CA LYS A 347 -1.08 6.41 -20.15
C LYS A 347 -0.56 5.95 -18.80
N GLU A 348 0.15 6.81 -18.07
CA GLU A 348 0.65 6.53 -16.71
C GLU A 348 -0.48 6.21 -15.74
N ARG A 349 -1.62 6.91 -15.85
CA ARG A 349 -2.80 6.68 -15.02
C ARG A 349 -3.33 5.25 -15.16
N GLU A 350 -3.49 4.75 -16.37
CA GLU A 350 -3.95 3.36 -16.59
C GLU A 350 -2.95 2.34 -16.03
N ILE A 351 -1.65 2.59 -16.20
CA ILE A 351 -0.58 1.73 -15.65
C ILE A 351 -0.60 1.75 -14.12
N PHE A 352 -0.80 2.93 -13.53
CA PHE A 352 -0.94 3.11 -12.09
C PHE A 352 -2.14 2.33 -11.55
N TYR A 353 -3.33 2.47 -12.15
CA TYR A 353 -4.51 1.73 -11.70
C TYR A 353 -4.37 0.23 -11.87
N PHE A 354 -3.68 -0.25 -12.91
CA PHE A 354 -3.35 -1.66 -13.02
C PHE A 354 -2.54 -2.17 -11.83
N GLN A 355 -1.56 -1.40 -11.37
CA GLN A 355 -0.67 -1.81 -10.27
C GLN A 355 -1.29 -1.62 -8.89
N TYR A 356 -2.09 -0.57 -8.71
CA TYR A 356 -2.50 -0.04 -7.41
C TYR A 356 -4.00 -0.08 -7.14
N SER A 357 -4.80 -0.68 -8.01
CA SER A 357 -6.23 -0.94 -7.75
C SER A 357 -6.48 -2.34 -7.19
N ASP A 358 -7.53 -2.46 -6.39
CA ASP A 358 -8.02 -3.76 -5.94
C ASP A 358 -8.84 -4.44 -7.05
N GLY A 359 -8.65 -5.75 -7.25
CA GLY A 359 -9.36 -6.52 -8.29
C GLY A 359 -8.90 -6.32 -9.74
N ALA A 360 -7.75 -5.70 -10.02
CA ALA A 360 -7.21 -5.57 -11.37
C ALA A 360 -6.74 -6.94 -11.92
N ALA A 361 -7.61 -7.62 -12.69
CA ALA A 361 -7.35 -8.95 -13.25
C ALA A 361 -6.76 -8.96 -14.67
N LYS A 362 -6.43 -7.78 -15.23
CA LYS A 362 -5.96 -7.67 -16.62
C LYS A 362 -4.52 -8.19 -16.76
N SER A 363 -4.21 -8.86 -17.87
CA SER A 363 -2.84 -9.25 -18.16
C SER A 363 -2.01 -8.06 -18.68
N ILE A 364 -0.67 -8.15 -18.58
CA ILE A 364 0.24 -7.13 -19.13
C ILE A 364 0.01 -6.96 -20.64
N GLU A 365 -0.31 -8.05 -21.36
CA GLU A 365 -0.63 -8.01 -22.79
C GLU A 365 -1.91 -7.23 -23.07
N GLN A 366 -2.98 -7.45 -22.28
CA GLN A 366 -4.25 -6.75 -22.44
C GLN A 366 -4.08 -5.24 -22.24
N ILE A 367 -3.31 -4.84 -21.23
CA ILE A 367 -3.06 -3.42 -20.96
C ILE A 367 -2.18 -2.82 -22.03
N GLY A 368 -1.15 -3.53 -22.50
CA GLY A 368 -0.30 -3.06 -23.60
C GLY A 368 -1.11 -2.72 -24.85
N ILE A 369 -2.16 -3.49 -25.14
CA ILE A 369 -3.12 -3.20 -26.21
C ILE A 369 -3.95 -1.94 -25.89
N GLU A 370 -4.49 -1.82 -24.66
CA GLU A 370 -5.33 -0.68 -24.26
C GLU A 370 -4.60 0.66 -24.27
N VAL A 371 -3.34 0.69 -23.82
CA VAL A 371 -2.54 1.94 -23.73
C VAL A 371 -1.64 2.18 -24.95
N ASP A 372 -1.74 1.32 -25.96
CA ASP A 372 -0.93 1.34 -27.18
C ASP A 372 0.58 1.41 -26.85
N LEU A 373 1.07 0.38 -26.15
CA LEU A 373 2.47 0.21 -25.75
C LEU A 373 2.93 -1.25 -25.91
N THR A 374 4.20 -1.43 -26.25
CA THR A 374 4.81 -2.77 -26.24
C THR A 374 4.90 -3.32 -24.82
N LYS A 375 4.86 -4.66 -24.68
CA LYS A 375 4.99 -5.35 -23.39
C LYS A 375 6.23 -4.91 -22.60
N GLU A 376 7.37 -4.76 -23.27
CA GLU A 376 8.61 -4.33 -22.62
C GLU A 376 8.55 -2.86 -22.18
N ARG A 377 7.94 -1.97 -22.99
CA ARG A 377 7.80 -0.55 -22.59
C ARG A 377 6.84 -0.39 -21.41
N LEU A 378 5.75 -1.15 -21.40
CA LEU A 378 4.81 -1.21 -20.28
C LEU A 378 5.50 -1.70 -19.00
N ARG A 379 6.32 -2.76 -19.09
CA ARG A 379 7.12 -3.27 -17.96
C ARG A 379 8.07 -2.20 -17.40
N GLN A 380 8.76 -1.47 -18.27
CA GLN A 380 9.66 -0.39 -17.86
C GLN A 380 8.93 0.74 -17.13
N LEU A 381 7.83 1.25 -17.69
CA LEU A 381 7.02 2.30 -17.06
C LEU A 381 6.45 1.85 -15.71
N ARG A 382 6.02 0.60 -15.63
CA ARG A 382 5.54 0.01 -14.37
C ARG A 382 6.61 0.05 -13.27
N ILE A 383 7.86 -0.31 -13.60
CA ILE A 383 8.98 -0.26 -12.65
C ILE A 383 9.28 1.18 -12.23
N ILE A 384 9.23 2.13 -13.17
CA ILE A 384 9.44 3.56 -12.87
C ILE A 384 8.38 4.04 -11.87
N ILE A 385 7.09 3.78 -12.16
CA ILE A 385 5.99 4.17 -11.26
C ILE A 385 6.14 3.50 -9.89
N GLU A 386 6.58 2.24 -9.82
CA GLU A 386 6.82 1.52 -8.55
C GLU A 386 7.94 2.18 -7.73
N TYR A 387 9.02 2.59 -8.39
CA TYR A 387 10.20 3.20 -7.78
C TYR A 387 9.95 4.63 -7.31
N GLU A 388 9.27 5.43 -8.14
CA GLU A 388 8.99 6.85 -7.90
C GLU A 388 7.67 7.08 -7.17
N VAL A 389 6.96 6.03 -6.74
CA VAL A 389 5.62 6.17 -6.14
C VAL A 389 5.60 7.17 -4.99
N HIS A 390 6.58 7.12 -4.09
CA HIS A 390 6.66 8.07 -2.98
C HIS A 390 6.90 9.51 -3.43
N ASP A 391 7.63 9.71 -4.54
CA ASP A 391 7.92 11.05 -5.06
C ASP A 391 6.67 11.68 -5.70
N TYR A 392 5.90 10.91 -6.49
CA TYR A 392 4.61 11.37 -7.03
C TYR A 392 3.65 11.83 -5.95
N PHE A 393 3.64 11.13 -4.80
CA PHE A 393 2.71 11.41 -3.72
C PHE A 393 3.33 12.21 -2.56
N ARG A 394 4.58 12.68 -2.67
CA ARG A 394 5.28 13.40 -1.59
C ARG A 394 4.55 14.66 -1.12
N PHE A 395 3.71 15.25 -1.97
CA PHE A 395 2.89 16.42 -1.63
C PHE A 395 1.93 16.17 -0.45
N VAL A 396 1.56 14.92 -0.15
CA VAL A 396 0.69 14.58 0.99
C VAL A 396 1.31 14.99 2.33
N LEU A 397 2.65 15.03 2.41
CA LEU A 397 3.39 15.49 3.58
C LEU A 397 3.24 16.99 3.85
N THR A 398 2.71 17.75 2.88
CA THR A 398 2.50 19.19 3.04
C THR A 398 1.19 19.53 3.77
N PHE A 399 0.33 18.53 3.99
CA PHE A 399 -0.89 18.65 4.79
C PHE A 399 -0.58 18.36 6.26
N ASN A 400 -1.38 18.95 7.15
CA ASN A 400 -1.35 18.58 8.56
C ASN A 400 -2.21 17.32 8.77
N PRO A 401 -1.64 16.22 9.30
CA PRO A 401 -2.34 14.94 9.47
C PRO A 401 -3.65 15.02 10.27
N GLN A 402 -3.75 15.96 11.20
CA GLN A 402 -4.96 16.14 12.01
C GLN A 402 -6.21 16.49 11.17
N TYR A 403 -6.04 16.96 9.93
CA TYR A 403 -7.14 17.31 9.03
C TYR A 403 -7.63 16.14 8.21
N PHE A 404 -6.91 15.02 8.20
CA PHE A 404 -7.39 13.82 7.54
C PHE A 404 -8.54 13.20 8.33
N VAL A 405 -9.44 12.51 7.62
CA VAL A 405 -10.34 11.55 8.24
C VAL A 405 -9.48 10.48 8.91
N SER A 406 -9.72 10.21 10.20
CA SER A 406 -8.97 9.16 10.88
C SER A 406 -9.60 7.79 10.57
N TYR A 407 -8.74 6.84 10.17
CA TYR A 407 -9.13 5.45 9.93
C TYR A 407 -8.56 4.52 11.00
N ASP A 408 -8.57 4.97 12.26
CA ASP A 408 -7.94 4.28 13.39
C ASP A 408 -6.41 4.13 13.25
N ILE A 409 -5.79 4.98 12.43
CA ILE A 409 -4.34 5.07 12.28
C ILE A 409 -3.84 6.18 13.22
N SER A 410 -3.07 5.80 14.22
CA SER A 410 -2.43 6.75 15.14
C SER A 410 -0.92 6.66 15.03
N ALA A 411 -0.25 7.81 15.06
CA ALA A 411 1.20 7.87 15.19
C ALA A 411 1.71 7.36 16.56
N ASP A 412 0.82 7.26 17.54
CA ASP A 412 1.11 6.76 18.89
C ASP A 412 0.95 5.24 19.00
N ALA A 413 0.28 4.60 18.03
CA ALA A 413 0.14 3.15 18.00
C ALA A 413 1.48 2.54 17.57
N TYR A 414 2.09 1.67 18.37
CA TYR A 414 3.40 1.09 18.04
C TYR A 414 3.37 0.07 16.89
N PHE A 415 2.17 -0.41 16.52
CA PHE A 415 1.97 -1.44 15.52
C PHE A 415 0.60 -1.31 14.84
N THR A 416 0.54 -1.44 13.52
CA THR A 416 -0.70 -1.43 12.75
C THR A 416 -0.60 -2.39 11.56
N VAL A 417 -1.66 -3.17 11.35
CA VAL A 417 -1.79 -4.09 10.21
C VAL A 417 -2.65 -3.43 9.13
N ILE A 418 -2.12 -3.36 7.91
CA ILE A 418 -2.82 -2.96 6.70
C ILE A 418 -3.17 -4.25 5.94
N ASP A 419 -4.35 -4.77 6.23
CA ASP A 419 -4.92 -5.97 5.60
C ASP A 419 -6.04 -5.63 4.59
N LYS A 420 -6.66 -6.66 4.00
CA LYS A 420 -7.79 -6.49 3.07
C LYS A 420 -9.00 -5.82 3.70
N ASN A 421 -9.29 -6.09 4.98
CA ASN A 421 -10.46 -5.54 5.66
C ASN A 421 -10.28 -4.05 5.92
N PHE A 422 -9.08 -3.67 6.35
CA PHE A 422 -8.65 -2.30 6.58
C PHE A 422 -8.81 -1.46 5.31
N ILE A 423 -8.25 -1.91 4.17
CA ILE A 423 -8.36 -1.13 2.92
C ILE A 423 -9.80 -1.10 2.38
N LYS A 424 -10.58 -2.16 2.58
CA LYS A 424 -11.97 -2.22 2.13
C LYS A 424 -12.83 -1.19 2.87
N LYS A 425 -12.61 -1.00 4.18
CA LYS A 425 -13.27 0.05 4.97
C LYS A 425 -13.03 1.43 4.36
N ILE A 426 -11.77 1.76 4.01
CA ILE A 426 -11.41 3.07 3.46
C ILE A 426 -11.92 3.23 2.03
N ASN A 427 -11.75 2.21 1.18
CA ASN A 427 -12.27 2.21 -0.20
C ASN A 427 -13.77 2.50 -0.25
N VAL A 428 -14.55 1.87 0.64
CA VAL A 428 -15.99 2.12 0.75
C VAL A 428 -16.28 3.53 1.26
N ALA A 429 -15.61 3.97 2.32
CA ALA A 429 -15.86 5.28 2.94
C ALA A 429 -15.48 6.47 2.03
N GLU A 430 -14.43 6.31 1.22
CA GLU A 430 -13.93 7.37 0.34
C GLU A 430 -14.39 7.22 -1.12
N HIS A 431 -15.13 6.15 -1.46
CA HIS A 431 -15.53 5.82 -2.82
C HIS A 431 -14.33 5.79 -3.78
N VAL A 432 -13.35 4.95 -3.44
CA VAL A 432 -12.13 4.66 -4.22
C VAL A 432 -11.89 3.14 -4.24
N ASN A 433 -10.91 2.67 -5.01
CA ASN A 433 -10.66 1.23 -5.19
C ASN A 433 -9.16 0.88 -5.21
N PHE A 434 -8.39 1.37 -4.24
CA PHE A 434 -6.95 1.10 -4.17
C PHE A 434 -6.63 -0.21 -3.44
N ASN A 435 -5.49 -0.84 -3.76
CA ASN A 435 -5.05 -2.07 -3.12
C ASN A 435 -4.07 -1.82 -1.95
N ILE A 436 -3.74 -2.90 -1.22
CA ILE A 436 -2.89 -2.87 -0.03
C ILE A 436 -1.58 -2.13 -0.31
N LYS A 437 -0.92 -2.44 -1.44
CA LYS A 437 0.38 -1.82 -1.79
C LYS A 437 0.30 -0.30 -1.87
N PHE A 438 -0.80 0.24 -2.39
CA PHE A 438 -0.95 1.69 -2.48
C PHE A 438 -1.17 2.33 -1.12
N TYR A 439 -2.08 1.75 -0.32
CA TYR A 439 -2.31 2.20 1.06
C TYR A 439 -1.01 2.15 1.88
N SER A 440 -0.23 1.07 1.74
CA SER A 440 1.09 0.93 2.36
C SER A 440 2.06 2.03 1.96
N ALA A 441 2.12 2.38 0.67
CA ALA A 441 3.02 3.43 0.20
C ALA A 441 2.64 4.81 0.78
N ILE A 442 1.37 5.17 0.74
CA ILE A 442 0.89 6.48 1.25
C ILE A 442 1.00 6.56 2.78
N LEU A 443 0.60 5.52 3.50
CA LEU A 443 0.67 5.52 4.96
C LEU A 443 2.12 5.41 5.45
N GLY A 444 2.95 4.61 4.76
CA GLY A 444 4.38 4.55 5.01
C GLY A 444 5.07 5.90 4.83
N LEU A 445 4.71 6.64 3.79
CA LEU A 445 5.18 8.01 3.57
C LEU A 445 4.74 8.94 4.70
N LEU A 446 3.45 8.95 5.08
CA LEU A 446 2.93 9.80 6.15
C LEU A 446 3.58 9.51 7.52
N MET A 447 3.90 8.24 7.79
CA MET A 447 4.44 7.78 9.07
C MET A 447 5.95 7.56 9.04
N GLU A 448 6.65 7.99 7.98
CA GLU A 448 8.09 7.76 7.76
C GLU A 448 8.95 8.20 8.95
N LYS A 449 8.52 9.20 9.73
CA LYS A 449 9.28 9.68 10.90
C LYS A 449 9.17 8.76 12.12
N SER A 450 8.04 8.09 12.34
CA SER A 450 7.77 7.29 13.54
C SER A 450 7.82 5.78 13.28
N HIS A 451 7.46 5.34 12.08
CA HIS A 451 7.29 3.93 11.73
C HIS A 451 8.17 3.51 10.56
N SER A 452 8.43 2.21 10.52
CA SER A 452 8.98 1.48 9.38
C SER A 452 7.91 0.58 8.80
N VAL A 453 8.02 0.27 7.51
CA VAL A 453 7.07 -0.54 6.77
C VAL A 453 7.66 -1.92 6.51
N LEU A 454 6.93 -2.98 6.86
CA LEU A 454 7.22 -4.36 6.48
C LEU A 454 6.16 -4.86 5.50
N GLY A 455 6.57 -5.53 4.43
CA GLY A 455 5.64 -6.13 3.45
C GLY A 455 5.22 -5.22 2.30
N ALA A 456 5.61 -3.94 2.31
CA ALA A 456 5.54 -3.08 1.13
C ALA A 456 6.70 -3.43 0.18
N ASN A 457 6.54 -4.49 -0.60
CA ASN A 457 7.51 -4.91 -1.62
C ASN A 457 7.73 -3.80 -2.67
N ILE A 458 8.58 -2.82 -2.37
CA ILE A 458 9.22 -1.93 -3.34
C ILE A 458 10.51 -2.64 -3.72
N LYS A 459 10.51 -3.34 -4.86
CA LYS A 459 11.72 -4.03 -5.32
C LYS A 459 12.81 -3.00 -5.56
N ASN A 460 13.89 -3.06 -4.78
CA ASN A 460 15.06 -2.23 -5.02
C ASN A 460 15.82 -2.82 -6.22
N PRO A 461 15.88 -2.15 -7.39
CA PRO A 461 16.41 -2.74 -8.62
C PRO A 461 17.91 -3.10 -8.54
N GLU A 462 18.65 -2.54 -7.58
CA GLU A 462 20.07 -2.86 -7.34
C GLU A 462 20.29 -4.22 -6.66
N LYS A 463 19.26 -4.78 -6.03
CA LYS A 463 19.32 -6.08 -5.36
C LYS A 463 18.53 -7.07 -6.20
N GLY A 464 19.26 -7.85 -7.02
CA GLY A 464 18.73 -8.78 -8.01
C GLY A 464 17.70 -9.78 -7.49
N ASN A 465 17.13 -10.54 -8.41
CA ASN A 465 16.05 -11.53 -8.17
C ASN A 465 16.39 -12.50 -7.03
N TYR A 466 15.94 -12.19 -5.81
CA TYR A 466 15.81 -13.18 -4.75
C TYR A 466 14.53 -13.97 -5.02
N SER A 467 14.65 -15.15 -5.63
CA SER A 467 13.51 -16.06 -5.81
C SER A 467 12.96 -16.61 -4.48
N ASN A 468 13.60 -16.29 -3.35
CA ASN A 468 13.31 -16.84 -2.03
C ASN A 468 12.75 -15.81 -1.03
N THR A 469 12.45 -14.59 -1.44
CA THR A 469 11.84 -13.59 -0.53
C THR A 469 10.34 -13.84 -0.42
N ILE A 470 9.82 -13.85 0.81
CA ILE A 470 8.38 -13.98 1.06
C ILE A 470 7.58 -12.92 0.29
N SER A 471 6.49 -13.37 -0.34
CA SER A 471 5.45 -12.46 -0.87
C SER A 471 4.40 -12.22 0.20
N TYR A 472 4.52 -11.11 0.91
CA TYR A 472 3.56 -10.71 1.95
C TYR A 472 2.14 -10.54 1.39
N LYS A 473 1.16 -11.09 2.12
CA LYS A 473 -0.28 -10.91 1.92
C LYS A 473 -0.74 -9.55 2.45
N ASN A 474 -0.15 -9.10 3.56
CA ASN A 474 -0.48 -7.84 4.23
C ASN A 474 0.73 -6.91 4.34
N CYS A 475 0.52 -5.72 4.89
CA CYS A 475 1.59 -4.78 5.20
C CYS A 475 1.50 -4.35 6.67
N TYR A 476 2.65 -4.08 7.27
CA TYR A 476 2.76 -3.78 8.69
C TYR A 476 3.50 -2.47 8.90
N LEU A 477 2.90 -1.56 9.66
CA LEU A 477 3.57 -0.37 10.16
C LEU A 477 4.03 -0.67 11.59
N ILE A 478 5.33 -0.59 11.81
CA ILE A 478 5.97 -0.93 13.09
C ILE A 478 6.78 0.28 13.56
N GLU A 479 6.62 0.68 14.81
CA GLU A 479 7.41 1.78 15.39
C GLU A 479 8.91 1.55 15.16
N LYS A 480 9.64 2.60 14.76
CA LYS A 480 11.06 2.50 14.39
C LYS A 480 11.94 1.91 15.50
N THR A 481 11.63 2.21 16.76
CA THR A 481 12.36 1.66 17.91
C THR A 481 12.26 0.13 17.95
N LEU A 482 11.05 -0.41 17.75
CA LEU A 482 10.78 -1.84 17.67
C LEU A 482 11.36 -2.46 16.39
N PHE A 483 11.16 -1.82 15.24
CA PHE A 483 11.67 -2.29 13.95
C PHE A 483 13.20 -2.43 13.94
N ASN A 484 13.92 -1.47 14.52
CA ASN A 484 15.38 -1.53 14.61
C ASN A 484 15.88 -2.51 15.68
N SER A 485 15.00 -2.94 16.58
CA SER A 485 15.34 -3.85 17.67
C SER A 485 15.22 -5.35 17.31
N PHE A 486 14.63 -5.65 16.16
CA PHE A 486 14.36 -7.01 15.70
C PHE A 486 14.36 -7.11 14.17
N ASN A 487 15.01 -8.12 13.61
CA ASN A 487 15.07 -8.32 12.17
C ASN A 487 13.84 -9.08 11.64
N PHE A 488 12.74 -8.35 11.40
CA PHE A 488 11.46 -8.90 10.94
C PHE A 488 11.55 -9.58 9.55
N GLU A 489 12.37 -9.05 8.64
CA GLU A 489 12.55 -9.63 7.32
C GLU A 489 13.24 -11.00 7.39
N THR A 490 14.29 -11.12 8.21
CA THR A 490 14.98 -12.41 8.39
C THR A 490 14.06 -13.41 9.08
N PHE A 491 13.31 -13.00 10.11
CA PHE A 491 12.33 -13.84 10.80
C PHE A 491 11.28 -14.43 9.83
N THR A 492 10.65 -13.59 9.03
CA THR A 492 9.60 -14.02 8.09
C THR A 492 10.15 -14.88 6.96
N ASN A 493 11.34 -14.57 6.44
CA ASN A 493 12.01 -15.41 5.45
C ASN A 493 12.38 -16.79 6.02
N ASP A 494 12.80 -16.87 7.29
CA ASP A 494 13.14 -18.13 7.95
C ASP A 494 11.91 -19.02 8.16
N ILE A 495 10.78 -18.44 8.62
CA ILE A 495 9.49 -19.15 8.69
C ILE A 495 9.06 -19.65 7.30
N SER A 496 9.16 -18.80 6.27
CA SER A 496 8.84 -19.19 4.89
C SER A 496 9.76 -20.32 4.38
N SER A 497 11.03 -20.31 4.78
CA SER A 497 12.00 -21.38 4.47
C SER A 497 11.58 -22.69 5.13
N HIS A 498 11.21 -22.68 6.41
CA HIS A 498 10.69 -23.86 7.11
C HIS A 498 9.48 -24.46 6.40
N LEU A 499 8.47 -23.64 6.05
CA LEU A 499 7.25 -24.10 5.40
C LEU A 499 7.46 -24.60 3.96
N SER A 500 8.41 -24.02 3.23
CA SER A 500 8.74 -24.44 1.86
C SER A 500 9.69 -25.64 1.80
N SER A 501 10.45 -25.90 2.87
CA SER A 501 11.33 -27.06 2.98
C SER A 501 10.53 -28.36 3.08
N ARG A 502 11.16 -29.50 2.73
CA ARG A 502 10.53 -30.81 2.89
C ARG A 502 10.49 -31.20 4.36
N ILE A 503 9.30 -31.23 4.95
CA ILE A 503 9.06 -31.62 6.34
C ILE A 503 8.54 -33.05 6.38
N THR A 504 9.40 -34.00 6.76
CA THR A 504 9.03 -35.42 6.88
C THR A 504 8.36 -35.75 8.21
N GLU A 505 8.63 -35.01 9.28
CA GLU A 505 8.01 -35.23 10.59
C GLU A 505 7.55 -33.89 11.15
N THR A 506 6.35 -33.87 11.74
CA THR A 506 5.86 -32.68 12.43
C THR A 506 6.79 -32.35 13.59
N TYR A 507 7.25 -31.12 13.66
CA TYR A 507 8.10 -30.64 14.74
C TYR A 507 7.58 -29.31 15.29
N ALA A 508 8.05 -28.95 16.48
CA ALA A 508 7.65 -27.74 17.17
C ALA A 508 8.88 -26.92 17.60
N LEU A 509 8.79 -25.60 17.48
CA LEU A 509 9.83 -24.67 17.94
C LEU A 509 9.28 -23.83 19.10
N HIS A 510 10.03 -23.71 20.20
CA HIS A 510 9.65 -22.84 21.31
C HIS A 510 9.75 -21.38 20.85
N PHE A 511 8.61 -20.69 20.77
CA PHE A 511 8.47 -19.44 20.03
C PHE A 511 9.38 -18.34 20.59
N GLU A 512 9.40 -18.14 21.90
CA GLU A 512 10.27 -17.10 22.49
C GLU A 512 11.75 -17.39 22.28
N GLY A 513 12.14 -18.66 22.41
CA GLY A 513 13.53 -19.08 22.19
C GLY A 513 13.94 -18.88 20.73
N TYR A 514 13.03 -19.18 19.81
CA TYR A 514 13.18 -18.98 18.39
C TYR A 514 13.30 -17.48 18.04
N LEU A 515 12.50 -16.60 18.63
CA LEU A 515 12.58 -15.15 18.37
C LEU A 515 13.95 -14.55 18.76
N LEU A 516 14.62 -15.07 19.79
CA LEU A 516 15.89 -14.53 20.27
C LEU A 516 17.00 -14.54 19.20
N GLN A 517 16.91 -15.39 18.17
CA GLN A 517 17.92 -15.44 17.11
C GLN A 517 17.88 -14.23 16.15
N PHE A 518 16.78 -13.47 16.17
CA PHE A 518 16.59 -12.29 15.31
C PHE A 518 16.63 -10.96 16.08
N ILE A 519 16.84 -11.02 17.40
CA ILE A 519 16.85 -9.83 18.26
C ILE A 519 18.20 -9.09 18.13
N SER A 520 18.16 -7.76 18.10
CA SER A 520 19.38 -6.97 18.22
C SER A 520 19.84 -6.89 19.68
N PRO A 521 21.11 -6.53 19.97
CA PRO A 521 21.65 -6.48 21.34
C PRO A 521 20.80 -5.65 22.32
N ASP A 522 20.26 -4.53 21.86
CA ASP A 522 19.42 -3.63 22.67
C ASP A 522 17.93 -4.03 22.66
N GLY A 523 17.53 -5.01 21.85
CA GLY A 523 16.13 -5.33 21.63
C GLY A 523 15.45 -6.10 22.76
N LYS A 524 16.22 -6.67 23.70
CA LYS A 524 15.68 -7.43 24.84
C LYS A 524 14.67 -6.62 25.67
N LYS A 525 14.87 -5.31 25.81
CA LYS A 525 13.94 -4.41 26.53
C LYS A 525 12.56 -4.28 25.86
N HIS A 526 12.45 -4.63 24.58
CA HIS A 526 11.23 -4.53 23.78
C HIS A 526 10.62 -5.91 23.44
N PHE A 527 11.15 -6.99 24.03
CA PHE A 527 10.82 -8.36 23.64
C PHE A 527 9.32 -8.69 23.70
N SER A 528 8.60 -8.20 24.72
CA SER A 528 7.16 -8.44 24.85
C SER A 528 6.37 -7.89 23.65
N SER A 529 6.65 -6.64 23.26
CA SER A 529 6.01 -6.00 22.10
C SER A 529 6.41 -6.69 20.79
N ILE A 530 7.68 -7.05 20.64
CA ILE A 530 8.18 -7.80 19.47
C ILE A 530 7.45 -9.14 19.34
N LYS A 531 7.31 -9.88 20.45
CA LYS A 531 6.62 -11.18 20.47
C LYS A 531 5.18 -11.05 19.95
N GLN A 532 4.44 -10.05 20.43
CA GLN A 532 3.06 -9.80 19.98
C GLN A 532 2.98 -9.46 18.49
N ILE A 533 3.91 -8.65 17.99
CA ILE A 533 4.00 -8.32 16.57
C ILE A 533 4.28 -9.58 15.74
N CYS A 534 5.27 -10.38 16.14
CA CYS A 534 5.64 -11.61 15.45
C CYS A 534 4.52 -12.65 15.46
N ASP A 535 3.78 -12.80 16.56
CA ASP A 535 2.62 -13.68 16.66
C ASP A 535 1.51 -13.25 15.68
N THR A 536 1.24 -11.95 15.59
CA THR A 536 0.29 -11.39 14.62
C THR A 536 0.73 -11.65 13.17
N ILE A 537 2.03 -11.48 12.87
CA ILE A 537 2.59 -11.74 11.55
C ILE A 537 2.51 -13.24 11.21
N LEU A 538 2.79 -14.13 12.17
CA LEU A 538 2.70 -15.59 11.97
C LEU A 538 1.31 -16.00 11.49
N TYR A 539 0.29 -15.51 12.19
CA TYR A 539 -1.10 -15.80 11.84
C TYR A 539 -1.46 -15.20 10.47
N ASN A 540 -1.24 -13.90 10.29
CA ASN A 540 -1.71 -13.18 9.10
C ASN A 540 -1.01 -13.57 7.79
N GLU A 541 0.27 -13.95 7.85
CA GLU A 541 1.05 -14.31 6.66
C GLU A 541 1.05 -15.82 6.40
N PHE A 542 1.16 -16.64 7.46
CA PHE A 542 1.43 -18.07 7.34
C PHE A 542 0.32 -18.97 7.88
N ASP A 543 -0.74 -18.40 8.45
CA ASP A 543 -1.81 -19.15 9.11
C ASP A 543 -1.28 -20.05 10.27
N LEU A 544 -0.15 -19.65 10.88
CA LEU A 544 0.48 -20.32 12.01
C LEU A 544 0.05 -19.68 13.34
N VAL A 545 -0.16 -20.50 14.36
CA VAL A 545 -0.55 -20.05 15.71
C VAL A 545 0.44 -20.58 16.74
N VAL A 546 0.78 -19.73 17.71
CA VAL A 546 1.57 -20.14 18.88
C VAL A 546 0.64 -20.88 19.85
N SER A 547 0.95 -22.13 20.14
CA SER A 547 0.22 -22.96 21.11
C SER A 547 0.25 -22.36 22.53
N ASN A 548 -0.67 -22.82 23.39
CA ASN A 548 -0.73 -22.39 24.79
C ASN A 548 0.56 -22.69 25.57
N GLU A 549 1.29 -23.72 25.14
CA GLU A 549 2.57 -24.13 25.67
C GLU A 549 3.76 -23.30 25.13
N GLY A 550 3.49 -22.32 24.25
CA GLY A 550 4.50 -21.40 23.72
C GLY A 550 5.25 -21.92 22.49
N TYR A 551 4.73 -22.91 21.78
CA TYR A 551 5.38 -23.50 20.60
C TYR A 551 4.66 -23.17 19.29
N VAL A 552 5.43 -22.97 18.22
CA VAL A 552 4.96 -22.93 16.83
C VAL A 552 5.13 -24.33 16.23
N ILE A 553 4.05 -24.88 15.66
CA ILE A 553 4.04 -26.24 15.09
C ILE A 553 4.21 -26.14 13.57
N PHE A 554 5.15 -26.91 13.03
CA PHE A 554 5.34 -27.08 11.59
C PHE A 554 4.91 -28.48 11.21
N GLU A 555 3.76 -28.57 10.53
CA GLU A 555 3.18 -29.85 10.14
C GLU A 555 3.95 -30.51 9.00
N ARG A 556 3.97 -31.85 9.01
CA ARG A 556 4.46 -32.65 7.90
C ARG A 556 3.78 -32.22 6.58
N ASN A 557 4.57 -31.76 5.61
CA ASN A 557 4.07 -31.29 4.31
C ASN A 557 4.31 -32.27 3.15
N VAL A 558 4.95 -33.42 3.41
CA VAL A 558 5.07 -34.51 2.43
C VAL A 558 4.26 -35.73 2.83
N ARG A 559 3.73 -36.47 1.86
CA ARG A 559 3.04 -37.72 2.14
C ARG A 559 3.99 -38.72 2.81
N LYS A 560 3.46 -39.51 3.75
CA LYS A 560 4.14 -40.72 4.26
C LYS A 560 4.45 -41.64 3.10
N THR A 561 5.69 -42.13 3.07
CA THR A 561 6.17 -43.08 2.08
C THR A 561 5.83 -44.51 2.52
N LEU A 562 5.78 -45.45 1.58
CA LEU A 562 5.51 -46.85 1.89
C LEU A 562 6.48 -47.46 2.93
N PRO A 563 7.81 -47.19 2.92
CA PRO A 563 8.69 -47.59 4.00
C PRO A 563 8.24 -47.10 5.38
N GLU A 564 7.82 -45.84 5.50
CA GLU A 564 7.38 -45.26 6.79
C GLU A 564 6.12 -45.95 7.30
N TYR A 565 5.11 -46.14 6.44
CA TYR A 565 3.90 -46.90 6.81
C TYR A 565 4.22 -48.32 7.23
N THR A 566 5.13 -48.99 6.51
CA THR A 566 5.50 -50.37 6.81
C THR A 566 6.28 -50.49 8.11
N PHE A 567 7.17 -49.52 8.38
CA PHE A 567 7.92 -49.45 9.63
C PHE A 567 6.99 -49.29 10.83
N GLU A 568 6.07 -48.33 10.75
CA GLU A 568 5.10 -48.06 11.82
C GLU A 568 4.21 -49.28 12.10
N ILE A 569 3.69 -49.93 11.06
CA ILE A 569 2.87 -51.14 11.23
C ILE A 569 3.67 -52.29 11.85
N LEU A 570 4.91 -52.51 11.42
CA LEU A 570 5.76 -53.53 12.04
C LEU A 570 6.12 -53.19 13.49
N GLU A 571 6.33 -51.91 13.79
CA GLU A 571 6.58 -51.43 15.15
C GLU A 571 5.38 -51.69 16.07
N GLU A 572 4.15 -51.48 15.58
CA GLU A 572 2.92 -51.76 16.31
C GLU A 572 2.64 -53.25 16.50
N LEU A 573 2.92 -54.08 15.48
CA LEU A 573 2.78 -55.52 15.58
C LEU A 573 3.80 -56.13 16.54
N GLY A 574 5.00 -55.55 16.63
CA GLY A 574 6.03 -55.93 17.60
C GLY A 574 6.72 -57.27 17.33
N GLU A 575 6.39 -57.96 16.24
CA GLU A 575 6.95 -59.27 15.90
C GLU A 575 7.23 -59.46 14.40
N MET A 576 8.04 -60.48 14.09
CA MET A 576 8.34 -60.86 12.71
C MET A 576 7.06 -61.31 12.01
N THR A 577 6.62 -60.55 10.99
CA THR A 577 5.30 -60.68 10.39
C THR A 577 5.38 -61.02 8.91
N LYS A 578 4.47 -61.86 8.40
CA LYS A 578 4.37 -62.14 6.96
C LYS A 578 3.87 -60.91 6.19
N VAL A 579 4.35 -60.75 4.96
CA VAL A 579 3.96 -59.62 4.10
C VAL A 579 2.46 -59.50 3.86
N GLU A 580 1.73 -60.63 3.82
CA GLU A 580 0.28 -60.67 3.70
C GLU A 580 -0.42 -60.05 4.93
N ASP A 581 0.08 -60.34 6.13
CA ASP A 581 -0.46 -59.82 7.38
C ASP A 581 -0.07 -58.35 7.58
N ILE A 582 1.12 -57.93 7.13
CA ILE A 582 1.52 -56.51 7.07
C ILE A 582 0.56 -55.75 6.14
N LEU A 583 0.25 -56.30 4.95
CA LEU A 583 -0.70 -55.68 4.02
C LEU A 583 -2.08 -55.54 4.64
N LYS A 584 -2.54 -56.56 5.36
CA LYS A 584 -3.82 -56.54 6.07
C LYS A 584 -3.85 -55.43 7.12
N ALA A 585 -2.82 -55.35 7.97
CA ALA A 585 -2.71 -54.30 8.99
C ALA A 585 -2.65 -52.89 8.38
N ILE A 586 -1.92 -52.70 7.26
CA ILE A 586 -1.93 -51.42 6.55
C ILE A 586 -3.33 -51.08 6.04
N ARG A 587 -4.05 -52.03 5.43
CA ARG A 587 -5.41 -51.79 4.91
C ARG A 587 -6.43 -51.51 6.00
N GLU A 588 -6.27 -52.10 7.18
CA GLU A 588 -7.13 -51.86 8.34
C GLU A 588 -6.90 -50.45 8.92
N LYS A 589 -5.64 -50.03 9.04
CA LYS A 589 -5.29 -48.71 9.61
C LYS A 589 -5.40 -47.56 8.61
N TYR A 590 -5.11 -47.83 7.35
CA TYR A 590 -5.00 -46.86 6.27
C TYR A 590 -5.82 -47.31 5.05
N ALA A 591 -7.16 -47.30 5.20
CA ALA A 591 -8.09 -47.83 4.21
C ALA A 591 -7.99 -47.20 2.80
N ASP A 592 -7.52 -45.94 2.71
CA ASP A 592 -7.40 -45.20 1.45
C ASP A 592 -6.09 -45.48 0.67
N LEU A 593 -5.16 -46.28 1.22
CA LEU A 593 -3.90 -46.63 0.56
C LEU A 593 -4.09 -47.78 -0.43
N ASP A 594 -4.05 -47.46 -1.73
CA ASP A 594 -4.02 -48.47 -2.79
C ASP A 594 -2.62 -49.08 -2.94
N ILE A 595 -2.39 -50.20 -2.24
CA ILE A 595 -1.14 -50.95 -2.26
C ILE A 595 -1.40 -52.46 -2.37
N ASN A 596 -0.40 -53.14 -2.93
CA ASN A 596 -0.38 -54.59 -3.07
C ASN A 596 0.85 -55.19 -2.36
N GLU A 597 0.78 -56.51 -2.17
CA GLU A 597 1.82 -57.27 -1.49
C GLU A 597 3.20 -57.14 -2.16
N GLN A 598 3.25 -57.12 -3.49
CA GLN A 598 4.49 -57.02 -4.24
C GLN A 598 5.19 -55.67 -4.02
N SER A 599 4.43 -54.58 -3.94
CA SER A 599 4.95 -53.25 -3.62
C SER A 599 5.58 -53.19 -2.23
N ILE A 600 4.92 -53.77 -1.21
CA ILE A 600 5.45 -53.88 0.15
C ILE A 600 6.72 -54.73 0.15
N ARG A 601 6.66 -55.93 -0.44
CA ARG A 601 7.78 -56.87 -0.55
C ARG A 601 9.01 -56.21 -1.19
N SER A 602 8.83 -55.51 -2.31
CA SER A 602 9.92 -54.81 -3.00
C SER A 602 10.54 -53.71 -2.14
N THR A 603 9.73 -53.02 -1.34
CA THR A 603 10.16 -51.95 -0.43
C THR A 603 10.97 -52.53 0.73
N LEU A 604 10.44 -53.54 1.42
CA LEU A 604 11.11 -54.23 2.52
C LEU A 604 12.46 -54.85 2.10
N GLN A 605 12.57 -55.34 0.87
CA GLN A 605 13.82 -55.89 0.34
C GLN A 605 14.86 -54.82 -0.02
N ARG A 606 14.41 -53.64 -0.46
CA ARG A 606 15.29 -52.51 -0.85
C ARG A 606 15.84 -51.79 0.37
N GLU A 607 14.99 -51.49 1.35
CA GLU A 607 15.33 -50.67 2.53
C GLU A 607 15.97 -51.51 3.66
N LYS A 608 17.09 -52.18 3.37
CA LYS A 608 17.78 -53.12 4.29
C LYS A 608 18.31 -52.51 5.59
N ASN A 609 18.40 -51.18 5.63
CA ASN A 609 18.80 -50.44 6.83
C ASN A 609 17.65 -50.33 7.84
N LEU A 610 16.40 -50.43 7.36
CA LEU A 610 15.19 -50.34 8.19
C LEU A 610 14.59 -51.71 8.48
N PHE A 611 14.76 -52.68 7.58
CA PHE A 611 14.07 -53.97 7.65
C PHE A 611 15.01 -55.17 7.55
N ILE A 612 14.57 -56.27 8.16
CA ILE A 612 15.13 -57.62 8.07
C ILE A 612 14.09 -58.60 7.54
N TYR A 613 14.52 -59.77 7.08
CA TYR A 613 13.65 -60.81 6.55
C TYR A 613 14.09 -62.21 7.00
N ILE A 614 13.19 -63.19 7.01
CA ILE A 614 13.49 -64.59 7.35
C ILE A 614 13.51 -65.44 6.08
N GLY A 615 14.71 -65.77 5.61
CA GLY A 615 14.91 -66.74 4.53
C GLY A 615 14.09 -66.40 3.26
N ARG A 616 13.26 -67.35 2.82
CA ARG A 616 12.32 -67.20 1.70
C ARG A 616 10.85 -67.28 2.12
N THR A 617 10.57 -67.05 3.39
CA THR A 617 9.22 -67.21 3.98
C THR A 617 8.29 -66.02 3.76
N SER A 618 8.82 -64.92 3.18
CA SER A 618 8.10 -63.64 3.08
C SER A 618 7.75 -63.02 4.44
N THR A 619 8.49 -63.39 5.48
CA THR A 619 8.37 -62.83 6.84
C THR A 619 9.43 -61.76 7.04
N TYR A 620 9.02 -60.61 7.57
CA TYR A 620 9.83 -59.41 7.71
C TYR A 620 9.71 -58.82 9.11
N GLY A 621 10.68 -57.99 9.47
CA GLY A 621 10.67 -57.24 10.73
C GLY A 621 11.59 -56.05 10.68
N LEU A 622 11.72 -55.35 11.81
CA LEU A 622 12.53 -54.15 11.90
C LEU A 622 14.00 -54.48 12.14
N LYS A 623 14.90 -53.75 11.48
CA LYS A 623 16.35 -53.93 11.63
C LYS A 623 16.83 -53.69 13.07
N LYS A 624 16.18 -52.77 13.79
CA LYS A 624 16.47 -52.49 15.21
C LYS A 624 16.27 -53.71 16.12
N TRP A 625 15.40 -54.66 15.76
CA TRP A 625 15.13 -55.84 16.57
C TRP A 625 16.33 -56.78 16.73
N GLU A 626 17.30 -56.76 15.81
CA GLU A 626 18.55 -57.53 15.98
C GLU A 626 19.42 -56.99 17.13
N LEU A 627 19.21 -55.74 17.55
CA LEU A 627 19.87 -55.12 18.70
C LEU A 627 19.06 -55.28 19.99
N GLU A 628 17.73 -55.31 19.87
CA GLU A 628 16.79 -55.41 20.99
C GLU A 628 16.63 -56.86 21.49
N ASP A 629 16.64 -57.85 20.59
CA ASP A 629 16.54 -59.28 20.91
C ASP A 629 17.68 -60.10 20.29
N LYS A 630 18.50 -60.71 21.15
CA LYS A 630 19.63 -61.56 20.75
C LYS A 630 19.23 -62.84 20.00
N PHE A 631 17.96 -63.23 20.01
CA PHE A 631 17.44 -64.39 19.29
C PHE A 631 16.80 -64.02 17.94
N VAL A 632 16.68 -62.72 17.63
CA VAL A 632 16.17 -62.23 16.35
C VAL A 632 17.34 -61.91 15.43
N LYS A 633 17.31 -62.52 14.24
CA LYS A 633 18.31 -62.25 13.19
C LYS A 633 17.73 -62.42 11.80
N GLY A 634 17.98 -61.43 10.94
CA GLY A 634 17.59 -61.41 9.55
C GLY A 634 18.47 -62.28 8.65
N GLY A 635 18.02 -62.45 7.41
CA GLY A 635 18.76 -63.15 6.35
C GLY A 635 18.40 -64.62 6.20
N THR A 636 19.17 -65.30 5.35
CA THR A 636 19.08 -66.73 5.10
C THR A 636 19.98 -67.51 6.05
N ILE A 637 19.80 -68.84 6.10
CA ILE A 637 20.71 -69.76 6.81
C ILE A 637 22.17 -69.48 6.46
N ARG A 638 22.45 -69.19 5.17
CA ARG A 638 23.80 -68.94 4.67
C ARG A 638 24.36 -67.62 5.19
N ASP A 639 23.53 -66.58 5.31
CA ASP A 639 23.97 -65.27 5.79
C ASP A 639 24.34 -65.35 7.29
N ILE A 640 23.56 -66.12 8.07
CA ILE A 640 23.84 -66.36 9.50
C ILE A 640 25.11 -67.20 9.68
N ALA A 641 25.29 -68.24 8.85
CA ALA A 641 26.49 -69.06 8.86
C ALA A 641 27.75 -68.25 8.46
N GLU A 642 27.62 -67.37 7.47
CA GLU A 642 28.69 -66.45 7.07
C GLU A 642 29.07 -65.49 8.19
N GLU A 643 28.08 -64.87 8.84
CA GLU A 643 28.32 -64.00 9.99
C GLU A 643 29.02 -64.73 11.14
N TYR A 644 28.62 -65.98 11.43
CA TYR A 644 29.28 -66.81 12.43
C TYR A 644 30.75 -67.04 12.07
N LEU A 645 31.02 -67.52 10.86
CA LEU A 645 32.38 -67.80 10.39
C LEU A 645 33.25 -66.54 10.29
N ALA A 646 32.65 -65.38 10.03
CA ALA A 646 33.34 -64.10 9.97
C ALA A 646 33.97 -63.72 11.32
N LYS A 647 33.48 -64.25 12.45
CA LYS A 647 34.01 -63.99 13.81
C LYS A 647 35.31 -64.74 14.12
N TYR A 648 35.67 -65.75 13.32
CA TYR A 648 36.81 -66.62 13.60
C TYR A 648 37.85 -66.57 12.48
N ASP A 649 39.12 -66.60 12.85
CA ASP A 649 40.25 -66.65 11.92
C ASP A 649 40.60 -68.07 11.48
N LYS A 650 39.90 -69.07 12.02
CA LYS A 650 40.06 -70.50 11.70
C LYS A 650 38.75 -71.08 11.17
N PRO A 651 38.80 -72.11 10.30
CA PRO A 651 37.60 -72.84 9.90
C PRO A 651 36.87 -73.39 11.13
N GLN A 652 35.54 -73.39 11.11
CA GLN A 652 34.72 -73.90 12.21
C GLN A 652 34.08 -75.23 11.83
N HIS A 653 33.85 -76.09 12.82
CA HIS A 653 33.23 -77.38 12.57
C HIS A 653 31.74 -77.20 12.25
N ALA A 654 31.21 -78.02 11.34
CA ALA A 654 29.81 -78.00 10.92
C ALA A 654 28.82 -78.04 12.10
N TYR A 655 29.17 -78.75 13.18
CA TYR A 655 28.38 -78.83 14.40
C TYR A 655 28.15 -77.46 15.05
N ASP A 656 29.19 -76.66 15.23
CA ASP A 656 29.09 -75.35 15.87
C ASP A 656 28.31 -74.36 15.01
N ILE A 657 28.52 -74.42 13.69
CA ILE A 657 27.77 -73.60 12.72
C ILE A 657 26.28 -73.93 12.78
N VAL A 658 25.92 -75.22 12.81
CA VAL A 658 24.52 -75.68 12.92
C VAL A 658 23.91 -75.18 14.22
N ASN A 659 24.60 -75.33 15.35
CA ASN A 659 24.10 -74.91 16.64
C ASN A 659 23.91 -73.39 16.73
N TYR A 660 24.81 -72.62 16.14
CA TYR A 660 24.64 -71.18 16.05
C TYR A 660 23.44 -70.79 15.19
N VAL A 661 23.29 -71.39 14.01
CA VAL A 661 22.14 -71.10 13.12
C VAL A 661 20.81 -71.48 13.78
N LYS A 662 20.76 -72.60 14.52
CA LYS A 662 19.55 -73.06 15.24
C LYS A 662 19.06 -72.09 16.32
N GLN A 663 19.90 -71.20 16.83
CA GLN A 663 19.47 -70.14 17.76
C GLN A 663 18.49 -69.16 17.10
N PHE A 664 18.52 -69.06 15.77
CA PHE A 664 17.73 -68.09 15.00
C PHE A 664 16.74 -68.74 14.02
N ARG A 665 16.88 -70.03 13.74
CA ARG A 665 16.10 -70.74 12.71
C ARG A 665 15.65 -72.10 13.23
N ASP A 666 14.35 -72.32 13.18
CA ASP A 666 13.75 -73.63 13.43
C ASP A 666 13.90 -74.53 12.20
N THR A 667 14.98 -75.32 12.14
CA THR A 667 15.26 -76.24 11.05
C THR A 667 16.24 -77.35 11.49
N SER A 668 16.29 -78.44 10.71
CA SER A 668 17.22 -79.55 10.95
C SER A 668 18.66 -79.21 10.54
N ALA A 669 19.63 -79.91 11.16
CA ALA A 669 21.05 -79.82 10.82
C ALA A 669 21.31 -80.18 9.35
N THR A 670 20.64 -81.22 8.85
CA THR A 670 20.72 -81.67 7.46
C THR A 670 20.29 -80.58 6.48
N ASN A 671 19.20 -79.87 6.80
CA ASN A 671 18.73 -78.74 5.99
C ASN A 671 19.71 -77.57 6.02
N ILE A 672 20.31 -77.26 7.17
CA ILE A 672 21.30 -76.19 7.28
C ILE A 672 22.51 -76.49 6.39
N LEU A 673 23.10 -77.69 6.54
CA LEU A 673 24.31 -78.08 5.83
C LEU A 673 24.07 -78.24 4.33
N SER A 674 22.95 -78.84 3.92
CA SER A 674 22.59 -78.94 2.49
C SER A 674 22.39 -77.56 1.87
N ASN A 675 21.81 -76.58 2.59
CA ASN A 675 21.70 -75.21 2.11
C ASN A 675 23.07 -74.54 1.95
N ILE A 676 23.99 -74.73 2.90
CA ILE A 676 25.35 -74.19 2.83
C ILE A 676 26.13 -74.82 1.67
N GLN A 677 25.98 -76.13 1.44
CA GLN A 677 26.62 -76.87 0.34
C GLN A 677 26.06 -76.52 -1.04
N ALA A 678 24.74 -76.35 -1.16
CA ALA A 678 24.06 -76.01 -2.41
C ALA A 678 24.15 -74.52 -2.76
N GLU A 679 25.24 -73.85 -2.40
CA GLU A 679 25.42 -72.42 -2.63
C GLU A 679 26.16 -72.12 -3.94
N ASP A 680 25.48 -71.38 -4.84
CA ASP A 680 26.03 -71.01 -6.14
C ASP A 680 27.04 -69.85 -6.08
N LYS A 681 27.02 -69.06 -5.00
CA LYS A 681 27.89 -67.89 -4.79
C LYS A 681 29.28 -68.25 -4.27
N ASN A 682 29.51 -69.51 -3.92
CA ASN A 682 30.82 -70.04 -3.52
C ASN A 682 31.46 -69.23 -2.36
N ARG A 683 30.68 -68.84 -1.34
CA ARG A 683 31.19 -68.11 -0.16
C ARG A 683 31.93 -69.02 0.81
N PHE A 684 31.59 -70.30 0.82
CA PHE A 684 32.12 -71.27 1.76
C PHE A 684 33.22 -72.14 1.13
N VAL A 685 34.22 -72.50 1.94
CA VAL A 685 35.25 -73.49 1.62
C VAL A 685 35.12 -74.65 2.59
N PHE A 686 35.12 -75.87 2.07
CA PHE A 686 34.99 -77.08 2.86
C PHE A 686 36.36 -77.74 3.04
N PHE A 687 36.71 -78.02 4.29
CA PHE A 687 37.92 -78.71 4.67
C PHE A 687 37.60 -80.13 5.11
N GLU A 688 38.64 -80.98 5.21
CA GLU A 688 38.48 -82.33 5.75
C GLU A 688 37.96 -82.30 7.19
N GLY A 689 37.44 -83.43 7.67
CA GLY A 689 37.00 -83.55 9.05
C GLY A 689 35.74 -82.75 9.43
N GLY A 690 34.98 -82.23 8.46
CA GLY A 690 33.71 -81.54 8.70
C GLY A 690 33.83 -80.04 8.97
N TYR A 691 34.95 -79.42 8.60
CA TYR A 691 35.22 -78.00 8.82
C TYR A 691 34.81 -77.13 7.63
N ILE A 692 34.29 -75.94 7.92
CA ILE A 692 33.83 -74.98 6.93
C ILE A 692 34.46 -73.62 7.25
N GLY A 693 35.00 -72.96 6.23
CA GLY A 693 35.50 -71.58 6.30
C GLY A 693 34.87 -70.69 5.23
N LEU A 694 35.28 -69.43 5.21
CA LEU A 694 34.92 -68.44 4.20
C LEU A 694 36.01 -68.35 3.14
N LYS A 695 35.59 -68.33 1.88
CA LYS A 695 36.50 -68.30 0.72
C LYS A 695 37.35 -67.03 0.64
N ASN A 696 36.84 -65.92 1.15
CA ASN A 696 37.52 -64.63 1.17
C ASN A 696 38.50 -64.47 2.35
N LYS A 697 38.62 -65.46 3.23
CA LYS A 697 39.56 -65.45 4.35
C LYS A 697 40.79 -66.29 4.04
N TYR A 698 41.95 -65.80 4.48
CA TYR A 698 43.17 -66.58 4.52
C TYR A 698 43.21 -67.41 5.80
N TYR A 699 43.51 -68.70 5.65
CA TYR A 699 43.70 -69.63 6.76
C TYR A 699 45.15 -70.12 6.74
N ALA A 700 45.82 -70.10 7.90
CA ALA A 700 47.16 -70.65 8.01
C ALA A 700 47.13 -72.16 7.68
N PRO A 701 48.11 -72.71 6.94
CA PRO A 701 48.10 -74.14 6.58
C PRO A 701 47.94 -75.08 7.78
N SER A 702 48.55 -74.74 8.93
CA SER A 702 48.42 -75.47 10.19
C SER A 702 46.99 -75.55 10.73
N ASP A 703 46.14 -74.58 10.39
CA ASP A 703 44.74 -74.49 10.83
C ASP A 703 43.75 -75.05 9.81
N THR A 704 44.24 -75.73 8.76
CA THR A 704 43.40 -76.31 7.69
C THR A 704 43.55 -77.83 7.57
N VAL A 705 44.47 -78.44 8.32
CA VAL A 705 44.73 -79.88 8.31
C VAL A 705 43.93 -80.54 9.42
N PHE A 706 42.81 -81.17 9.05
CA PHE A 706 41.92 -81.85 9.98
C PHE A 706 41.82 -83.34 9.63
N LYS A 707 41.81 -84.21 10.64
CA LYS A 707 41.61 -85.65 10.40
C LYS A 707 40.13 -85.95 10.17
N ARG A 708 39.83 -86.81 9.21
CA ARG A 708 38.49 -87.38 9.06
C ARG A 708 38.20 -88.34 10.22
N VAL A 709 37.07 -88.13 10.89
CA VAL A 709 36.61 -89.03 11.95
C VAL A 709 36.21 -90.38 11.34
N ALA A 710 36.81 -91.47 11.83
CA ALA A 710 36.48 -92.80 11.37
C ALA A 710 35.28 -93.34 12.17
N GLY A 711 34.11 -93.41 11.52
CA GLY A 711 32.87 -93.88 12.16
C GLY A 711 32.96 -95.31 12.71
N THR A 712 33.92 -96.11 12.25
CA THR A 712 34.23 -97.44 12.80
C THR A 712 34.62 -97.38 14.28
N PHE A 713 35.28 -96.31 14.74
CA PHE A 713 35.67 -96.19 16.16
C PHE A 713 34.51 -95.81 17.08
N PHE A 714 33.37 -95.43 16.50
CA PHE A 714 32.19 -94.99 17.24
C PHE A 714 31.04 -96.00 17.12
N ARG A 715 31.29 -97.24 16.67
CA ARG A 715 30.22 -98.26 16.65
C ARG A 715 29.75 -98.58 18.07
N ILE A 716 28.47 -98.93 18.21
CA ILE A 716 27.83 -99.23 19.50
C ILE A 716 28.64 -100.26 20.31
N GLU A 717 29.16 -101.31 19.66
CA GLU A 717 29.94 -102.35 20.35
C GLU A 717 31.26 -101.84 20.94
N ILE A 718 31.84 -100.79 20.34
CA ILE A 718 33.06 -100.15 20.83
C ILE A 718 32.71 -99.15 21.94
N LEU A 719 31.63 -98.40 21.76
CA LEU A 719 31.21 -97.39 22.72
C LEU A 719 30.79 -97.99 24.08
N LYS A 720 30.28 -99.23 24.12
CA LYS A 720 29.97 -99.96 25.37
C LYS A 720 31.15 -100.07 26.35
N LYS A 721 32.40 -99.97 25.87
CA LYS A 721 33.59 -99.97 26.74
C LYS A 721 33.70 -98.74 27.62
N PHE A 722 32.96 -97.69 27.29
CA PHE A 722 32.91 -96.42 28.01
C PHE A 722 31.63 -96.27 28.83
N ASN A 723 30.84 -97.33 29.03
CA ASN A 723 29.72 -97.27 29.98
C ASN A 723 30.23 -96.82 31.36
N ASP A 724 29.48 -95.92 31.99
CA ASP A 724 29.79 -95.27 33.27
C ASP A 724 30.97 -94.28 33.23
N TRP A 725 31.59 -94.04 32.08
CA TRP A 725 32.60 -92.99 31.93
C TRP A 725 31.94 -91.62 31.83
N ASN A 726 32.60 -90.60 32.40
CA ASN A 726 32.18 -89.21 32.20
C ASN A 726 32.32 -88.83 30.72
N TYR A 727 31.31 -88.15 30.18
CA TYR A 727 31.28 -87.72 28.78
C TYR A 727 32.54 -86.93 28.36
N ALA A 728 33.03 -86.04 29.23
CA ALA A 728 34.24 -85.26 28.95
C ALA A 728 35.49 -86.15 28.85
N ASP A 729 35.59 -87.19 29.67
CA ASP A 729 36.69 -88.15 29.65
C ASP A 729 36.66 -89.00 28.38
N VAL A 730 35.47 -89.37 27.91
CA VAL A 730 35.30 -90.07 26.64
C VAL A 730 35.75 -89.18 25.48
N VAL A 731 35.34 -87.90 25.47
CA VAL A 731 35.81 -86.93 24.47
C VAL A 731 37.33 -86.80 24.50
N ALA A 732 37.92 -86.60 25.68
CA ALA A 732 39.37 -86.48 25.85
C ALA A 732 40.13 -87.75 25.40
N HIS A 733 39.56 -88.94 25.67
CA HIS A 733 40.12 -90.21 25.23
C HIS A 733 40.26 -90.27 23.71
N TYR A 734 39.19 -89.96 22.97
CA TYR A 734 39.21 -89.98 21.49
C TYR A 734 40.10 -88.87 20.90
N VAL A 735 40.12 -87.69 21.53
CA VAL A 735 41.01 -86.58 21.14
C VAL A 735 42.47 -87.00 21.24
N ASN A 736 42.88 -87.55 22.39
CA ASN A 736 44.27 -87.94 22.63
C ASN A 736 44.70 -89.15 21.80
N LEU A 737 43.83 -90.16 21.65
CA LEU A 737 44.17 -91.42 20.99
C LEU A 737 44.25 -91.27 19.46
N TYR A 738 43.35 -90.50 18.87
CA TYR A 738 43.23 -90.39 17.41
C TYR A 738 43.68 -89.04 16.84
N GLY A 739 43.95 -88.05 17.70
CA GLY A 739 44.27 -86.68 17.29
C GLY A 739 43.10 -85.98 16.61
N TYR A 740 41.87 -86.28 17.04
CA TYR A 740 40.67 -85.53 16.66
C TYR A 740 40.58 -84.23 17.46
N THR A 741 39.80 -83.27 16.98
CA THR A 741 39.43 -82.12 17.82
C THR A 741 38.28 -82.48 18.75
N PRO A 742 38.11 -81.80 19.90
CA PRO A 742 36.99 -82.06 20.80
C PRO A 742 35.62 -81.97 20.11
N VAL A 743 35.41 -80.94 19.27
CA VAL A 743 34.14 -80.73 18.56
C VAL A 743 33.79 -81.84 17.56
N GLN A 744 34.80 -82.46 16.93
CA GLN A 744 34.59 -83.59 16.04
C GLN A 744 34.03 -84.80 16.79
N VAL A 745 34.56 -85.08 17.98
CA VAL A 745 34.11 -86.19 18.83
C VAL A 745 32.71 -85.89 19.39
N ILE A 746 32.52 -84.68 19.93
CA ILE A 746 31.23 -84.18 20.45
C ILE A 746 30.16 -84.33 19.37
N SER A 747 30.41 -83.84 18.16
CA SER A 747 29.43 -83.91 17.05
C SER A 747 28.95 -85.33 16.76
N VAL A 748 29.79 -86.36 16.92
CA VAL A 748 29.42 -87.76 16.67
C VAL A 748 28.65 -88.34 17.86
N LEU A 749 29.10 -88.06 19.09
CA LEU A 749 28.44 -88.53 20.31
C LEU A 749 27.05 -87.90 20.47
N GLU A 750 26.93 -86.59 20.25
CA GLU A 750 25.64 -85.87 20.32
C GLU A 750 24.62 -86.39 19.33
N ASN A 751 25.05 -86.79 18.14
CA ASN A 751 24.15 -87.42 17.16
C ASN A 751 23.59 -88.73 17.72
N ARG A 752 24.44 -89.57 18.32
CA ARG A 752 24.02 -90.84 18.94
C ARG A 752 23.17 -90.64 20.19
N ILE A 753 23.40 -89.56 20.94
CA ILE A 753 22.53 -89.15 22.04
C ILE A 753 21.14 -88.79 21.50
N GLN A 754 21.08 -88.00 20.42
CA GLN A 754 19.83 -87.62 19.77
C GLN A 754 19.07 -88.82 19.17
N THR A 755 19.77 -89.85 18.68
CA THR A 755 19.13 -91.08 18.18
C THR A 755 18.76 -92.07 19.28
N GLY A 756 19.10 -91.78 20.55
CA GLY A 756 18.84 -92.66 21.69
C GLY A 756 19.79 -93.86 21.80
N GLU A 757 20.85 -93.89 21.00
CA GLU A 757 21.91 -94.92 21.05
C GLU A 757 22.91 -94.67 22.18
N ILE A 758 22.92 -93.46 22.75
CA ILE A 758 23.65 -93.12 23.97
C ILE A 758 22.69 -92.35 24.88
N ILE A 759 22.67 -92.70 26.15
CA ILE A 759 21.94 -92.00 27.20
C ILE A 759 22.98 -91.32 28.11
N LEU A 760 22.79 -90.04 28.37
CA LEU A 760 23.59 -89.28 29.33
C LEU A 760 22.87 -89.30 30.68
N ASN A 761 23.48 -89.91 31.69
CA ASN A 761 22.93 -89.99 33.05
C ASN A 761 23.07 -88.65 33.79
N GLU A 762 22.33 -88.47 34.89
CA GLU A 762 22.33 -87.23 35.70
C GLU A 762 23.73 -86.81 36.19
N ASN A 763 24.66 -87.74 36.31
CA ASN A 763 26.06 -87.50 36.69
C ASN A 763 27.02 -87.28 35.49
N ASN A 764 26.48 -86.99 34.30
CA ASN A 764 27.22 -86.84 33.03
C ASN A 764 27.99 -88.09 32.59
N THR A 765 27.62 -89.29 33.08
CA THR A 765 28.18 -90.54 32.57
C THR A 765 27.38 -91.06 31.38
N ILE A 766 28.04 -91.76 30.46
CA ILE A 766 27.38 -92.32 29.28
C ILE A 766 26.92 -93.76 29.51
N THR A 767 25.78 -94.11 28.92
CA THR A 767 25.25 -95.48 28.83
C THR A 767 24.85 -95.75 27.38
N VAL A 768 25.36 -96.84 26.81
CA VAL A 768 25.22 -97.18 25.38
C VAL A 768 24.33 -98.40 25.17
#